data_AF-A0A952P185-F1
#
_entry.id   AF-A0A952P185-F1
#
_cell.length_a   1.000
_cell.length_b   1.000
_cell.length_c   1.000
_cell.angle_alpha   90.00
_cell.angle_beta   90.00
_cell.angle_gamma   90.00
#
_symmetry.space_group_name_H-M   'P 1'
#
loop_
_entity.id
_entity.type
_entity.pdbx_description
1 polymer ?
#
loop_
_entity_poly.entity_id
_entity_poly.type
_entity_poly.pdbx_seq_one_letter_code
_entity_poly.pdbx_strand_id
1 'polypeptide(L)'
;MKNNSSLRHLTLGVLAAATTFTSIRANAQLNLDIFGIFGRREEPRRERRYQPETWEQRQRREQMERRQQQQQRQVDPWASQRGQPLDITPAQREQPRLNTEGMTAKEKEQAIIGEFRSQPASGQRIRVSRTEWTEEDENVFGMFVQQMGEAVKAGKCSTVKGCMKSQTANMFIHTDAPGLIMYSDCADFPYFARAYVAQKLELPFGIVAGLELLKAPVASEANREDDLAESLQNGRLDNSPYGNVATSRGGNNIPAKAGQGRHIEQYLESIFDVVSTRTFRVGPMNPSRVTLDTYPVKMNKDGIKVGTIIHSTGHIGLVFDVDRNGTIHFIDAHPDGSLTYKIIKPSTLDRSRPEHGLGFYRFRNMRAVGGQRNYDGEIFGARVVPESNEELIASGKYSLEQYFGINSMVTPDTSVSPVAWKSAFNSTGFFDYLGQNLRGQGVWIEADEAVVRLMDSLCTEMQQRVKDVDVAINAGTPRLPHPSALPVNIFSTDEQTWEQQSSPGRDGRMRASVNDIARAATNQWALVKAKGTGVRFRGGNNVAYRDTLRRELREMDNKCQITYTKSDGRRQTLRFSDVLLRLNKMSFDPYHCAEKRWGASGEELASCRDTDRGNEWYNAQTQMRNYQGKVTQNERLVIRSTQPITIDMLLSSAYIDQPDSAPINLGYSRAPLMNLDGFLASDRFLQSLQ
;
A
#
# COMPACT_ATOMS: atom_id res chain seq x y z
N MET A 1 70.31 -3.01 13.17
CA MET A 1 71.56 -2.27 13.51
C MET A 1 71.42 -0.82 13.07
N LYS A 2 72.25 0.09 13.62
CA LYS A 2 72.82 1.35 13.07
C LYS A 2 72.31 1.89 11.71
N ASN A 3 72.20 3.20 11.44
CA ASN A 3 72.42 4.47 12.17
C ASN A 3 71.59 5.60 11.45
N ASN A 4 71.20 6.78 11.95
CA ASN A 4 71.64 7.69 13.03
C ASN A 4 72.54 8.89 12.58
N SER A 5 71.93 10.06 12.33
CA SER A 5 72.50 11.45 12.37
C SER A 5 71.34 12.47 12.15
N SER A 6 71.02 13.47 13.00
CA SER A 6 71.75 14.65 13.57
C SER A 6 71.97 15.78 12.53
N LEU A 7 71.87 17.10 12.82
CA LEU A 7 72.04 17.93 14.04
C LEU A 7 70.83 18.89 14.28
N ARG A 8 70.51 19.52 15.44
CA ARG A 8 71.27 20.31 16.47
C ARG A 8 71.73 21.70 15.93
N HIS A 9 71.76 22.85 16.63
CA HIS A 9 71.75 23.29 18.06
C HIS A 9 71.30 24.81 18.14
N LEU A 10 71.18 25.64 19.22
CA LEU A 10 71.37 25.61 20.71
C LEU A 10 70.71 26.86 21.40
N THR A 11 69.85 26.70 22.43
CA THR A 11 69.67 27.58 23.67
C THR A 11 69.28 29.10 23.54
N LEU A 12 69.02 29.93 24.59
CA LEU A 12 69.15 29.83 26.07
C LEU A 12 68.20 30.78 26.88
N GLY A 13 67.43 30.26 27.87
CA GLY A 13 67.02 30.88 29.18
C GLY A 13 66.31 32.26 29.30
N VAL A 14 65.86 32.74 30.48
CA VAL A 14 65.46 32.09 31.77
C VAL A 14 64.77 33.12 32.73
N LEU A 15 63.81 32.69 33.60
CA LEU A 15 63.21 33.42 34.77
C LEU A 15 62.36 34.71 34.46
N ALA A 16 61.37 35.16 35.26
CA ALA A 16 60.70 34.63 36.48
C ALA A 16 59.23 35.12 36.68
N ALA A 17 58.44 34.30 37.41
CA ALA A 17 57.35 34.60 38.37
C ALA A 17 56.43 35.84 38.26
N ALA A 18 55.11 35.57 38.21
CA ALA A 18 54.06 36.23 39.02
C ALA A 18 52.80 35.34 39.08
N THR A 19 52.10 35.24 40.23
CA THR A 19 50.88 34.43 40.35
C THR A 19 49.86 35.00 41.34
N THR A 20 48.65 35.29 40.83
CA THR A 20 47.33 35.33 41.53
C THR A 20 47.18 36.08 42.87
N PHE A 21 46.34 37.13 42.85
CA PHE A 21 45.83 37.79 44.06
C PHE A 21 44.63 37.04 44.68
N THR A 22 44.67 36.92 46.01
CA THR A 22 43.57 36.90 47.00
C THR A 22 42.09 36.75 46.56
N SER A 23 41.36 35.91 47.30
CA SER A 23 40.33 36.43 48.22
C SER A 23 40.08 35.49 49.41
N ILE A 24 39.80 36.07 50.58
CA ILE A 24 39.38 35.39 51.82
C ILE A 24 38.33 36.27 52.49
N ARG A 25 37.20 35.70 52.93
CA ARG A 25 36.49 36.06 54.17
C ARG A 25 35.39 35.05 54.51
N ALA A 26 35.06 34.95 55.79
CA ALA A 26 34.10 34.02 56.38
C ALA A 26 33.38 34.68 57.58
N ASN A 27 32.38 33.98 58.15
CA ASN A 27 31.56 34.35 59.33
C ASN A 27 30.61 35.55 59.07
N ALA A 28 29.45 35.70 59.73
CA ALA A 28 28.83 35.05 60.89
C ALA A 28 27.31 34.85 60.59
N GLN A 29 26.53 33.88 61.09
CA GLN A 29 26.29 33.34 62.46
C GLN A 29 25.29 34.17 63.29
N LEU A 30 24.47 33.46 64.10
CA LEU A 30 23.46 33.90 65.10
C LEU A 30 22.09 34.38 64.61
N ASN A 31 21.06 33.69 65.11
CA ASN A 31 19.99 34.31 65.91
C ASN A 31 19.56 33.32 67.01
N LEU A 32 19.00 33.83 68.10
CA LEU A 32 18.63 33.07 69.31
C LEU A 32 17.14 33.27 69.66
N ASP A 33 16.57 32.32 70.42
CA ASP A 33 15.19 32.34 70.90
C ASP A 33 14.88 33.47 71.89
N ILE A 34 13.59 33.79 72.07
CA ILE A 34 12.90 33.88 73.39
C ILE A 34 11.40 34.24 73.22
N PHE A 35 10.50 33.41 73.79
CA PHE A 35 9.11 33.61 74.31
C PHE A 35 8.14 34.61 73.59
N GLY A 36 6.84 34.36 73.36
CA GLY A 36 5.85 33.34 73.74
C GLY A 36 4.45 33.83 73.25
N ILE A 37 3.23 33.48 73.74
CA ILE A 37 2.66 32.52 74.71
C ILE A 37 1.20 32.23 74.25
N PHE A 38 0.57 31.12 74.67
CA PHE A 38 -0.82 30.66 74.41
C PHE A 38 -1.15 30.17 72.98
N GLY A 39 -1.87 29.05 72.76
CA GLY A 39 -2.20 27.94 73.67
C GLY A 39 -3.51 27.18 73.35
N ARG A 40 -3.42 25.86 73.10
CA ARG A 40 -4.49 24.84 73.28
C ARG A 40 -3.88 23.42 73.23
N ARG A 41 -4.61 22.41 73.73
CA ARG A 41 -4.19 20.99 73.80
C ARG A 41 -4.71 20.19 72.60
N GLU A 42 -3.90 19.26 72.10
CA GLU A 42 -4.32 18.03 71.42
C GLU A 42 -3.44 16.85 71.88
N GLU A 43 -3.84 15.62 71.56
CA GLU A 43 -3.31 14.36 72.12
C GLU A 43 -2.01 13.84 71.44
N PRO A 44 -1.20 13.01 72.12
CA PRO A 44 0.12 12.61 71.63
C PRO A 44 0.06 11.65 70.44
N ARG A 45 0.44 12.13 69.26
CA ARG A 45 0.72 11.28 68.08
C ARG A 45 1.96 10.41 68.35
N ARG A 46 1.80 9.08 68.21
CA ARG A 46 2.95 8.15 68.16
C ARG A 46 3.74 8.38 66.87
N GLU A 47 4.99 8.81 66.99
CA GLU A 47 5.92 8.84 65.85
C GLU A 47 6.18 7.41 65.33
N ARG A 48 5.73 7.12 64.11
CA ARG A 48 6.21 5.95 63.37
C ARG A 48 7.60 6.26 62.83
N ARG A 49 8.65 5.86 63.57
CA ARG A 49 10.05 5.93 63.12
C ARG A 49 10.19 5.19 61.78
N TYR A 50 10.37 5.95 60.70
CA TYR A 50 10.53 5.42 59.35
C TYR A 50 11.83 4.60 59.25
N GLN A 51 11.71 3.30 58.94
CA GLN A 51 12.87 2.49 58.56
C GLN A 51 12.96 2.47 57.02
N PRO A 52 14.14 2.74 56.44
CA PRO A 52 14.33 2.61 55.00
C PRO A 52 14.25 1.14 54.58
N GLU A 53 13.45 0.87 53.56
CA GLU A 53 13.24 -0.47 52.99
C GLU A 53 14.55 -1.09 52.49
N THR A 54 14.84 -2.33 52.91
CA THR A 54 16.06 -3.05 52.55
C THR A 54 16.05 -3.47 51.07
N TRP A 55 17.25 -3.73 50.52
CA TRP A 55 17.38 -4.15 49.12
C TRP A 55 16.57 -5.42 48.80
N GLU A 56 16.56 -6.40 49.70
CA GLU A 56 15.75 -7.62 49.54
C GLU A 56 14.24 -7.37 49.61
N GLN A 57 13.79 -6.47 50.49
CA GLN A 57 12.37 -6.07 50.57
C GLN A 57 11.93 -5.40 49.27
N ARG A 58 12.76 -4.50 48.73
CA ARG A 58 12.52 -3.81 47.45
C ARG A 58 12.45 -4.79 46.29
N GLN A 59 13.39 -5.75 46.20
CA GLN A 59 13.36 -6.79 45.17
C GLN A 59 12.14 -7.73 45.29
N ARG A 60 11.70 -8.07 46.51
CA ARG A 60 10.45 -8.82 46.71
C ARG A 60 9.21 -8.02 46.29
N ARG A 61 9.19 -6.71 46.54
CA ARG A 61 8.11 -5.82 46.08
C ARG A 61 8.08 -5.72 44.55
N GLU A 62 9.23 -5.49 43.91
CA GLU A 62 9.34 -5.48 42.45
C GLU A 62 8.90 -6.81 41.81
N GLN A 63 9.20 -7.96 42.42
CA GLN A 63 8.71 -9.26 41.91
C GLN A 63 7.19 -9.44 42.10
N MET A 64 6.62 -8.94 43.20
CA MET A 64 5.16 -8.92 43.42
C MET A 64 4.45 -8.00 42.42
N GLU A 65 4.98 -6.79 42.21
CA GLU A 65 4.47 -5.82 41.23
C GLU A 65 4.54 -6.39 39.80
N ARG A 66 5.66 -7.01 39.41
CA ARG A 66 5.79 -7.68 38.09
C ARG A 66 4.80 -8.86 37.93
N ARG A 67 4.52 -9.63 39.00
CA ARG A 67 3.50 -10.70 38.98
C ARG A 67 2.08 -10.15 38.87
N GLN A 68 1.75 -9.08 39.58
CA GLN A 68 0.45 -8.40 39.43
C GLN A 68 0.28 -7.82 38.02
N GLN A 69 1.31 -7.18 37.46
CA GLN A 69 1.28 -6.69 36.08
C GLN A 69 1.16 -7.83 35.05
N GLN A 70 1.74 -9.01 35.28
CA GLN A 70 1.53 -10.18 34.41
C GLN A 70 0.10 -10.72 34.49
N GLN A 71 -0.52 -10.77 35.68
CA GLN A 71 -1.93 -11.18 35.81
C GLN A 71 -2.89 -10.14 35.21
N GLN A 72 -2.62 -8.85 35.36
CA GLN A 72 -3.43 -7.78 34.75
C GLN A 72 -3.35 -7.77 33.22
N ARG A 73 -2.23 -8.24 32.61
CA ARG A 73 -2.09 -8.40 31.15
C ARG A 73 -2.90 -9.56 30.55
N GLN A 74 -3.56 -10.40 31.35
CA GLN A 74 -4.48 -11.45 30.86
C GLN A 74 -5.96 -11.05 30.89
N VAL A 75 -6.30 -9.80 31.23
CA VAL A 75 -7.68 -9.30 31.24
C VAL A 75 -7.86 -8.24 30.14
N ASP A 76 -8.96 -8.32 29.39
CA ASP A 76 -9.37 -7.34 28.37
C ASP A 76 -9.40 -5.91 28.95
N PRO A 77 -8.52 -4.99 28.51
CA PRO A 77 -8.47 -3.61 29.03
C PRO A 77 -9.76 -2.81 28.83
N TRP A 78 -10.64 -3.24 27.93
CA TRP A 78 -11.87 -2.54 27.54
C TRP A 78 -13.14 -3.19 28.08
N ALA A 79 -13.02 -4.25 28.88
CA ALA A 79 -14.16 -4.95 29.48
C ALA A 79 -15.05 -4.03 30.33
N SER A 80 -14.47 -3.03 30.99
CA SER A 80 -15.15 -2.07 31.87
C SER A 80 -15.76 -0.85 31.17
N GLN A 81 -15.48 -0.63 29.87
CA GLN A 81 -16.03 0.51 29.12
C GLN A 81 -17.29 0.18 28.30
N ARG A 82 -17.86 -1.02 28.44
CA ARG A 82 -19.19 -1.37 27.90
C ARG A 82 -20.30 -0.78 28.78
N GLY A 83 -20.33 0.55 28.89
CA GLY A 83 -21.16 1.31 29.82
C GLY A 83 -22.10 2.30 29.13
N GLN A 84 -23.36 1.88 28.97
CA GLN A 84 -24.53 2.64 28.51
C GLN A 84 -24.56 3.11 27.03
N PRO A 85 -25.72 3.02 26.35
CA PRO A 85 -25.93 3.68 25.06
C PRO A 85 -26.12 5.18 25.26
N LEU A 86 -25.48 5.99 24.41
CA LEU A 86 -25.90 7.37 24.22
C LEU A 86 -27.16 7.38 23.34
N ASP A 87 -28.24 7.99 23.82
CA ASP A 87 -29.45 8.26 23.03
C ASP A 87 -29.19 9.38 22.01
N ILE A 88 -28.37 9.07 20.99
CA ILE A 88 -28.13 9.96 19.85
C ILE A 88 -29.36 9.92 18.95
N THR A 89 -30.26 10.87 19.13
CA THR A 89 -31.50 10.97 18.33
C THR A 89 -31.20 10.95 16.82
N PRO A 90 -31.99 10.25 15.98
CA PRO A 90 -31.72 10.14 14.55
C PRO A 90 -31.62 11.48 13.78
N ALA A 91 -32.16 12.57 14.34
CA ALA A 91 -32.25 13.88 13.70
C ALA A 91 -30.90 14.59 13.47
N GLN A 92 -29.81 14.16 14.12
CA GLN A 92 -28.48 14.78 13.96
C GLN A 92 -27.60 14.10 12.89
N ARG A 93 -28.12 13.14 12.14
CA ARG A 93 -27.27 12.14 11.44
C ARG A 93 -26.91 12.43 9.98
N GLU A 94 -27.49 13.46 9.35
CA GLU A 94 -27.25 13.76 7.93
C GLU A 94 -26.77 15.20 7.72
N GLN A 95 -25.45 15.38 7.63
CA GLN A 95 -24.89 16.31 6.65
C GLN A 95 -25.50 15.94 5.28
N PRO A 96 -25.90 16.91 4.43
CA PRO A 96 -26.56 16.59 3.16
C PRO A 96 -25.66 15.67 2.34
N ARG A 97 -26.18 14.49 1.98
CA ARG A 97 -25.47 13.58 1.09
C ARG A 97 -25.26 14.31 -0.23
N LEU A 98 -24.01 14.48 -0.64
CA LEU A 98 -23.66 15.11 -1.92
C LEU A 98 -24.37 14.29 -3.02
N ASN A 99 -25.32 14.91 -3.72
CA ASN A 99 -26.14 14.17 -4.69
C ASN A 99 -25.32 13.92 -5.95
N THR A 100 -24.74 12.72 -6.03
CA THR A 100 -23.86 12.30 -7.12
C THR A 100 -24.55 11.48 -8.21
N GLU A 101 -25.89 11.47 -8.24
CA GLU A 101 -26.64 10.90 -9.36
C GLU A 101 -26.38 11.71 -10.64
N GLY A 102 -26.09 11.03 -11.75
CA GLY A 102 -25.69 11.66 -13.02
C GLY A 102 -24.24 12.18 -13.09
N MET A 103 -23.59 12.51 -11.97
CA MET A 103 -22.21 13.04 -11.98
C MET A 103 -21.19 12.03 -12.51
N THR A 104 -20.21 12.52 -13.28
CA THR A 104 -19.06 11.72 -13.73
C THR A 104 -18.16 11.36 -12.53
N ALA A 105 -17.27 10.35 -12.62
CA ALA A 105 -16.40 10.01 -11.48
C ALA A 105 -15.25 10.99 -11.23
N LYS A 106 -14.83 11.81 -12.21
CA LYS A 106 -13.91 12.95 -12.03
C LYS A 106 -14.68 14.15 -11.45
N GLU A 107 -15.96 14.32 -11.79
CA GLU A 107 -16.82 15.25 -11.04
C GLU A 107 -17.06 14.80 -9.60
N LYS A 108 -17.24 13.49 -9.35
CA LYS A 108 -17.33 12.92 -7.99
C LYS A 108 -16.02 13.09 -7.23
N GLU A 109 -14.88 12.75 -7.84
CA GLU A 109 -13.55 13.02 -7.30
C GLU A 109 -13.38 14.50 -6.97
N GLN A 110 -13.56 15.41 -7.93
CA GLN A 110 -13.41 16.86 -7.70
C GLN A 110 -14.46 17.43 -6.74
N ALA A 111 -15.64 16.80 -6.60
CA ALA A 111 -16.62 17.18 -5.58
C ALA A 111 -16.30 16.61 -4.19
N ILE A 112 -15.69 15.41 -4.09
CA ILE A 112 -15.22 14.82 -2.83
C ILE A 112 -13.96 15.55 -2.35
N ILE A 113 -13.02 15.83 -3.25
CA ILE A 113 -11.88 16.73 -3.02
C ILE A 113 -12.39 18.14 -2.69
N GLY A 114 -13.38 18.64 -3.41
CA GLY A 114 -14.01 19.93 -3.14
C GLY A 114 -14.62 20.00 -1.74
N GLU A 115 -15.38 18.99 -1.33
CA GLU A 115 -15.94 18.84 0.02
C GLU A 115 -14.83 18.70 1.07
N PHE A 116 -13.76 17.97 0.77
CA PHE A 116 -12.59 17.74 1.63
C PHE A 116 -11.71 19.00 1.80
N ARG A 117 -11.58 19.85 0.78
CA ARG A 117 -10.86 21.13 0.84
C ARG A 117 -11.71 22.29 1.37
N SER A 118 -13.02 22.23 1.19
CA SER A 118 -13.96 23.26 1.69
C SER A 118 -14.55 22.96 3.07
N GLN A 119 -14.22 21.83 3.68
CA GLN A 119 -14.67 21.50 5.03
C GLN A 119 -14.21 22.57 6.05
N PRO A 120 -15.06 22.98 7.00
CA PRO A 120 -14.67 23.94 8.02
C PRO A 120 -13.63 23.33 8.96
N ALA A 121 -12.59 24.09 9.30
CA ALA A 121 -11.61 23.68 10.30
C ALA A 121 -12.31 23.42 11.65
N SER A 122 -12.30 22.17 12.11
CA SER A 122 -13.11 21.70 13.26
C SER A 122 -12.64 22.21 14.63
N GLY A 123 -11.63 23.07 14.67
CA GLY A 123 -10.90 23.45 15.88
C GLY A 123 -9.84 22.42 16.31
N GLN A 124 -9.95 21.15 15.89
CA GLN A 124 -8.96 20.12 16.22
C GLN A 124 -7.61 20.45 15.56
N ARG A 125 -6.59 20.65 16.39
CA ARG A 125 -5.21 20.91 15.97
C ARG A 125 -4.34 19.70 16.19
N ILE A 126 -3.37 19.50 15.30
CA ILE A 126 -2.35 18.48 15.48
C ILE A 126 -1.37 18.95 16.55
N ARG A 127 -1.07 18.02 17.44
CA ARG A 127 -0.15 18.17 18.55
C ARG A 127 0.83 17.01 18.51
N VAL A 128 2.10 17.30 18.78
CA VAL A 128 3.14 16.29 18.94
C VAL A 128 3.68 16.42 20.35
N SER A 129 3.64 15.35 21.15
CA SER A 129 4.13 15.34 22.54
C SER A 129 5.17 14.25 22.77
N ARG A 130 5.31 13.30 21.84
CA ARG A 130 6.25 12.18 21.91
C ARG A 130 7.41 12.43 20.96
N THR A 131 8.61 12.02 21.38
CA THR A 131 9.84 12.27 20.61
C THR A 131 10.00 11.34 19.42
N GLU A 132 9.44 10.13 19.46
CA GLU A 132 9.64 9.12 18.42
C GLU A 132 8.57 8.03 18.42
N TRP A 133 8.49 7.29 17.31
CA TRP A 133 7.70 6.07 17.17
C TRP A 133 8.41 4.87 17.81
N THR A 134 7.66 4.05 18.55
CA THR A 134 8.11 2.73 19.06
C THR A 134 7.48 1.58 18.25
N GLU A 135 7.92 0.33 18.46
CA GLU A 135 7.24 -0.83 17.83
C GLU A 135 5.82 -1.04 18.40
N GLU A 136 5.50 -0.56 19.61
CA GLU A 136 4.12 -0.49 20.11
C GLU A 136 3.25 0.43 19.25
N ASP A 137 3.78 1.59 18.82
CA ASP A 137 3.06 2.50 17.90
C ASP A 137 2.91 1.91 16.50
N GLU A 138 3.94 1.19 16.01
CA GLU A 138 3.85 0.40 14.78
C GLU A 138 2.73 -0.63 14.85
N ASN A 139 2.58 -1.32 15.98
CA ASN A 139 1.53 -2.31 16.18
C ASN A 139 0.14 -1.65 16.25
N VAL A 140 0.01 -0.45 16.85
CA VAL A 140 -1.26 0.31 16.84
C VAL A 140 -1.62 0.81 15.43
N PHE A 141 -0.65 1.30 14.65
CA PHE A 141 -0.85 1.59 13.22
C PHE A 141 -1.29 0.33 12.46
N GLY A 142 -0.68 -0.82 12.74
CA GLY A 142 -1.10 -2.11 12.22
C GLY A 142 -2.57 -2.43 12.56
N MET A 143 -2.96 -2.36 13.83
CA MET A 143 -4.34 -2.64 14.27
C MET A 143 -5.39 -1.80 13.55
N PHE A 144 -5.12 -0.51 13.32
CA PHE A 144 -6.00 0.38 12.54
C PHE A 144 -6.15 -0.09 11.08
N VAL A 145 -5.04 -0.43 10.42
CA VAL A 145 -5.04 -0.94 9.04
C VAL A 145 -5.73 -2.31 8.93
N GLN A 146 -5.50 -3.20 9.90
CA GLN A 146 -6.19 -4.50 9.99
C GLN A 146 -7.69 -4.31 10.09
N GLN A 147 -8.16 -3.50 11.05
CA GLN A 147 -9.59 -3.29 11.26
C GLN A 147 -10.28 -2.72 10.01
N MET A 148 -9.65 -1.74 9.34
CA MET A 148 -10.20 -1.19 8.11
C MET A 148 -10.24 -2.23 6.99
N GLY A 149 -9.17 -2.99 6.79
CA GLY A 149 -9.11 -4.03 5.76
C GLY A 149 -10.08 -5.19 5.99
N GLU A 150 -10.24 -5.63 7.24
CA GLU A 150 -11.28 -6.60 7.62
C GLU A 150 -12.70 -6.07 7.38
N ALA A 151 -12.95 -4.79 7.63
CA ALA A 151 -14.23 -4.16 7.36
C ALA A 151 -14.54 -4.05 5.85
N VAL A 152 -13.54 -3.72 5.02
CA VAL A 152 -13.66 -3.72 3.55
C VAL A 152 -13.86 -5.13 3.00
N LYS A 153 -13.07 -6.11 3.47
CA LYS A 153 -13.18 -7.55 3.13
C LYS A 153 -14.55 -8.13 3.49
N ALA A 154 -15.14 -7.66 4.60
CA ALA A 154 -16.48 -8.04 5.05
C ALA A 154 -17.61 -7.18 4.46
N GLY A 155 -17.33 -6.27 3.52
CA GLY A 155 -18.34 -5.41 2.87
C GLY A 155 -19.02 -4.38 3.79
N LYS A 156 -18.47 -4.12 4.98
CA LYS A 156 -19.03 -3.19 5.98
C LYS A 156 -18.80 -1.72 5.62
N CYS A 157 -17.81 -1.44 4.77
CA CYS A 157 -17.56 -0.15 4.14
C CYS A 157 -16.81 -0.38 2.81
N SER A 158 -16.87 0.57 1.88
CA SER A 158 -16.26 0.44 0.54
C SER A 158 -15.69 1.75 -0.02
N THR A 159 -15.52 2.77 0.80
CA THR A 159 -14.93 4.08 0.45
C THR A 159 -14.14 4.60 1.64
N VAL A 160 -13.10 5.41 1.40
CA VAL A 160 -12.27 6.01 2.46
C VAL A 160 -13.16 6.79 3.44
N LYS A 161 -13.99 7.70 2.92
CA LYS A 161 -14.97 8.49 3.68
C LYS A 161 -15.94 7.62 4.50
N GLY A 162 -16.41 6.50 3.93
CA GLY A 162 -17.33 5.57 4.58
C GLY A 162 -16.69 4.70 5.67
N CYS A 163 -15.44 4.27 5.45
CA CYS A 163 -14.68 3.51 6.45
C CYS A 163 -14.24 4.39 7.62
N MET A 164 -13.76 5.61 7.36
CA MET A 164 -13.37 6.55 8.43
C MET A 164 -14.55 6.98 9.30
N LYS A 165 -15.76 7.12 8.73
CA LYS A 165 -17.00 7.36 9.47
C LYS A 165 -17.67 6.08 10.03
N SER A 166 -16.99 4.92 10.04
CA SER A 166 -17.52 3.66 10.57
C SER A 166 -16.74 3.12 11.78
N GLN A 167 -17.46 2.91 12.90
CA GLN A 167 -16.97 2.24 14.11
C GLN A 167 -16.36 0.85 13.83
N THR A 168 -16.81 0.16 12.78
CA THR A 168 -16.30 -1.18 12.46
C THR A 168 -14.97 -1.17 11.74
N ALA A 169 -14.51 0.00 11.25
CA ALA A 169 -13.33 0.16 10.41
C ALA A 169 -12.31 1.18 10.96
N ASN A 170 -12.74 2.13 11.81
CA ASN A 170 -11.91 3.15 12.42
C ASN A 170 -12.00 3.12 13.95
N MET A 171 -11.03 2.49 14.63
CA MET A 171 -10.91 2.45 16.10
C MET A 171 -10.77 3.82 16.76
N PHE A 172 -10.38 4.86 16.02
CA PHE A 172 -10.13 6.20 16.55
C PHE A 172 -11.30 7.17 16.37
N ILE A 173 -12.41 6.75 15.74
CA ILE A 173 -13.55 7.60 15.38
C ILE A 173 -14.14 8.43 16.54
N HIS A 174 -14.11 7.92 17.77
CA HIS A 174 -14.57 8.67 18.97
C HIS A 174 -13.71 9.89 19.33
N THR A 175 -12.55 10.03 18.70
CA THR A 175 -11.59 11.14 18.89
C THR A 175 -11.49 12.04 17.66
N ASP A 176 -12.27 11.77 16.61
CA ASP A 176 -12.41 12.65 15.45
C ASP A 176 -13.35 13.79 15.79
N ALA A 177 -13.03 15.00 15.30
CA ALA A 177 -13.92 16.12 15.48
C ALA A 177 -15.23 15.94 14.67
N PRO A 178 -16.39 16.40 15.20
CA PRO A 178 -17.67 16.24 14.53
C PRO A 178 -17.67 16.80 13.10
N GLY A 179 -18.07 15.95 12.14
CA GLY A 179 -18.22 16.34 10.73
C GLY A 179 -16.97 16.14 9.86
N LEU A 180 -15.79 15.88 10.44
CA LEU A 180 -14.51 15.69 9.74
C LEU A 180 -14.66 14.76 8.50
N ILE A 181 -14.21 15.27 7.36
CA ILE A 181 -14.22 14.57 6.06
C ILE A 181 -12.81 14.13 5.73
N MET A 182 -12.69 12.91 5.22
CA MET A 182 -11.43 12.27 4.87
C MET A 182 -11.55 11.64 3.49
N TYR A 183 -10.57 11.91 2.64
CA TYR A 183 -10.43 11.43 1.28
C TYR A 183 -8.96 11.06 1.03
N SER A 184 -8.73 10.17 0.06
CA SER A 184 -7.41 9.73 -0.36
C SER A 184 -7.51 8.96 -1.68
N ASP A 185 -6.54 9.15 -2.58
CA ASP A 185 -6.29 8.26 -3.72
C ASP A 185 -5.48 7.01 -3.29
N CYS A 186 -5.11 6.14 -4.25
CA CYS A 186 -4.27 4.96 -4.01
C CYS A 186 -2.91 5.27 -3.36
N ALA A 187 -2.22 6.32 -3.81
CA ALA A 187 -0.86 6.66 -3.42
C ALA A 187 -0.81 7.44 -2.10
N ASP A 188 -1.80 8.29 -1.86
CA ASP A 188 -1.88 9.02 -0.60
C ASP A 188 -2.29 8.11 0.56
N PHE A 189 -3.00 7.01 0.29
CA PHE A 189 -3.67 6.20 1.32
C PHE A 189 -2.73 5.66 2.42
N PRO A 190 -1.52 5.14 2.12
CA PRO A 190 -0.54 4.82 3.15
C PRO A 190 -0.13 6.02 4.01
N TYR A 191 0.11 7.18 3.41
CA TYR A 191 0.56 8.39 4.12
C TYR A 191 -0.58 9.02 4.92
N PHE A 192 -1.78 9.09 4.35
CA PHE A 192 -3.02 9.49 5.03
C PHE A 192 -3.27 8.62 6.27
N ALA A 193 -3.30 7.29 6.11
CA ALA A 193 -3.54 6.35 7.21
C ALA A 193 -2.47 6.49 8.31
N ARG A 194 -1.20 6.67 7.92
CA ARG A 194 -0.08 6.83 8.84
C ARG A 194 -0.11 8.17 9.56
N ALA A 195 -0.40 9.26 8.86
CA ALA A 195 -0.55 10.62 9.39
C ALA A 195 -1.72 10.74 10.37
N TYR A 196 -2.83 10.07 10.05
CA TYR A 196 -3.98 9.97 10.93
C TYR A 196 -3.59 9.34 12.27
N VAL A 197 -3.00 8.13 12.27
CA VAL A 197 -2.52 7.48 13.50
C VAL A 197 -1.41 8.31 14.19
N ALA A 198 -0.56 9.01 13.44
CA ALA A 198 0.44 9.92 14.00
C ALA A 198 -0.20 11.02 14.86
N GLN A 199 -1.29 11.64 14.41
CA GLN A 199 -2.05 12.62 15.19
C GLN A 199 -2.64 11.97 16.45
N LYS A 200 -3.27 10.80 16.31
CA LYS A 200 -3.95 10.10 17.41
C LYS A 200 -3.03 9.70 18.56
N LEU A 201 -1.75 9.46 18.24
CA LEU A 201 -0.72 9.07 19.20
C LEU A 201 0.23 10.24 19.57
N GLU A 202 -0.01 11.45 19.08
CA GLU A 202 0.83 12.65 19.23
C GLU A 202 2.31 12.45 18.84
N LEU A 203 2.53 11.71 17.75
CA LEU A 203 3.84 11.28 17.22
C LEU A 203 4.33 12.21 16.09
N PRO A 204 5.66 12.35 15.90
CA PRO A 204 6.21 13.15 14.82
C PRO A 204 6.01 12.47 13.45
N PHE A 205 5.61 13.25 12.45
CA PHE A 205 5.45 12.78 11.07
C PHE A 205 5.77 13.89 10.06
N GLY A 206 6.22 13.49 8.87
CA GLY A 206 6.60 14.35 7.76
C GLY A 206 7.06 13.51 6.57
N ILE A 207 7.17 14.11 5.39
CA ILE A 207 7.28 13.38 4.11
C ILE A 207 8.44 13.88 3.24
N VAL A 208 8.87 13.08 2.26
CA VAL A 208 9.57 13.58 1.06
C VAL A 208 8.62 14.50 0.31
N ALA A 209 9.11 15.66 -0.11
CA ALA A 209 8.33 16.66 -0.85
C ALA A 209 9.02 17.10 -2.16
N GLY A 210 10.35 17.08 -2.21
CA GLY A 210 11.11 17.33 -3.43
C GLY A 210 11.46 16.04 -4.15
N LEU A 211 11.16 15.97 -5.45
CA LEU A 211 11.51 14.87 -6.34
C LEU A 211 12.20 15.41 -7.61
N GLU A 212 13.22 14.72 -8.10
CA GLU A 212 13.85 14.95 -9.40
C GLU A 212 13.91 13.63 -10.20
N LEU A 213 14.06 13.72 -11.54
CA LEU A 213 14.20 12.57 -12.42
C LEU A 213 15.58 11.91 -12.26
N LEU A 214 15.64 10.59 -12.07
CA LEU A 214 16.91 9.87 -12.14
C LEU A 214 17.35 9.74 -13.61
N LYS A 215 18.51 10.34 -13.94
CA LYS A 215 19.00 10.50 -15.32
C LYS A 215 19.81 9.31 -15.86
N ALA A 216 20.13 8.33 -15.03
CA ALA A 216 20.82 7.10 -15.42
C ALA A 216 20.52 6.02 -14.36
N PRO A 217 20.37 4.74 -14.75
CA PRO A 217 20.17 3.66 -13.79
C PRO A 217 21.39 3.48 -12.89
N VAL A 218 21.15 2.94 -11.69
CA VAL A 218 22.19 2.69 -10.65
C VAL A 218 22.22 1.24 -10.16
N ALA A 219 21.24 0.43 -10.59
CA ALA A 219 21.04 -0.96 -10.18
C ALA A 219 20.53 -1.87 -11.33
N SER A 220 20.42 -1.34 -12.54
CA SER A 220 19.99 -2.03 -13.76
C SER A 220 20.75 -1.51 -14.99
N GLU A 221 20.60 -2.18 -16.13
CA GLU A 221 21.24 -1.78 -17.40
C GLU A 221 20.56 -0.56 -18.04
N ALA A 222 21.34 0.34 -18.63
CA ALA A 222 20.85 1.43 -19.46
C ALA A 222 20.43 0.90 -20.85
N ASN A 223 19.15 1.09 -21.20
CA ASN A 223 18.52 0.60 -22.43
C ASN A 223 17.12 1.20 -22.66
N ARG A 224 16.86 2.43 -22.18
CA ARG A 224 15.61 3.21 -22.35
C ARG A 224 15.89 4.70 -22.49
N GLU A 225 16.86 5.02 -23.34
CA GLU A 225 17.36 6.37 -23.58
C GLU A 225 16.30 7.27 -24.23
N ASP A 226 15.44 6.72 -25.07
CA ASP A 226 14.33 7.45 -25.72
C ASP A 226 13.23 7.83 -24.72
N ASP A 227 12.79 6.88 -23.86
CA ASP A 227 11.89 7.19 -22.73
C ASP A 227 12.48 8.28 -21.83
N LEU A 228 13.80 8.31 -21.67
CA LEU A 228 14.49 9.30 -20.83
C LEU A 228 14.52 10.66 -21.52
N ALA A 229 14.77 10.72 -22.82
CA ALA A 229 14.67 11.94 -23.61
C ALA A 229 13.25 12.53 -23.56
N GLU A 230 12.22 11.69 -23.72
CA GLU A 230 10.81 12.06 -23.55
C GLU A 230 10.56 12.64 -22.15
N SER A 231 10.99 11.92 -21.10
CA SER A 231 10.81 12.31 -19.68
C SER A 231 11.56 13.60 -19.32
N LEU A 232 12.71 13.87 -19.95
CA LEU A 232 13.48 15.10 -19.79
C LEU A 232 12.82 16.29 -20.50
N GLN A 233 12.19 16.05 -21.66
CA GLN A 233 11.49 17.09 -22.41
C GLN A 233 10.16 17.50 -21.76
N ASN A 234 9.40 16.53 -21.23
CA ASN A 234 8.07 16.75 -20.66
C ASN A 234 8.03 16.84 -19.12
N GLY A 235 9.15 16.58 -18.44
CA GLY A 235 9.28 16.67 -16.98
C GLY A 235 8.54 15.59 -16.18
N ARG A 236 8.09 14.49 -16.80
CA ARG A 236 7.24 13.49 -16.15
C ARG A 236 8.00 12.60 -15.17
N LEU A 237 7.61 12.67 -13.90
CA LEU A 237 8.13 11.83 -12.80
C LEU A 237 7.24 10.60 -12.51
N ASP A 238 6.03 10.54 -13.07
CA ASP A 238 5.10 9.41 -12.96
C ASP A 238 5.54 8.22 -13.82
N ASN A 239 6.05 8.51 -15.02
CA ASN A 239 6.56 7.53 -15.98
C ASN A 239 8.09 7.67 -16.17
N SER A 240 8.85 7.96 -15.11
CA SER A 240 10.32 8.04 -15.21
C SER A 240 10.94 6.65 -15.49
N PRO A 241 11.75 6.45 -16.56
CA PRO A 241 12.22 5.12 -17.00
C PRO A 241 13.32 4.51 -16.12
N TYR A 242 13.96 5.34 -15.30
CA TYR A 242 14.93 4.95 -14.28
C TYR A 242 14.48 5.38 -12.87
N GLY A 243 13.21 5.77 -12.70
CA GLY A 243 12.68 6.25 -11.42
C GLY A 243 13.10 7.68 -11.05
N ASN A 244 12.87 8.03 -9.79
CA ASN A 244 13.04 9.38 -9.24
C ASN A 244 14.09 9.42 -8.12
N VAL A 245 14.49 10.63 -7.73
CA VAL A 245 15.45 10.92 -6.67
C VAL A 245 14.77 11.86 -5.66
N ALA A 246 14.82 11.55 -4.36
CA ALA A 246 14.28 12.44 -3.33
C ALA A 246 15.27 13.57 -3.02
N THR A 247 14.80 14.83 -3.01
CA THR A 247 15.66 16.02 -2.94
C THR A 247 15.38 16.94 -1.76
N SER A 248 14.17 16.94 -1.20
CA SER A 248 13.82 17.71 0.01
C SER A 248 12.69 17.03 0.81
N ARG A 249 12.55 17.43 2.08
CA ARG A 249 11.48 16.96 2.98
C ARG A 249 10.53 18.10 3.35
N GLY A 250 9.25 17.77 3.51
CA GLY A 250 8.16 18.68 3.84
C GLY A 250 7.10 18.00 4.71
N GLY A 251 5.88 18.56 4.74
CA GLY A 251 4.74 17.96 5.44
C GLY A 251 4.92 17.70 6.94
N ASN A 252 5.88 18.34 7.61
CA ASN A 252 6.11 18.19 9.05
C ASN A 252 4.83 18.55 9.85
N ASN A 253 4.48 17.71 10.83
CA ASN A 253 3.37 17.98 11.76
C ASN A 253 3.76 18.79 13.02
N ILE A 254 5.07 18.89 13.30
CA ILE A 254 5.61 19.69 14.40
C ILE A 254 5.51 21.19 14.05
N PRO A 255 4.85 22.02 14.88
CA PRO A 255 4.74 23.46 14.62
C PRO A 255 6.03 24.21 14.95
N ALA A 256 6.23 25.38 14.36
CA ALA A 256 7.41 26.22 14.63
C ALA A 256 7.37 26.91 16.01
N LYS A 257 6.18 27.05 16.62
CA LYS A 257 5.93 27.64 17.95
C LYS A 257 4.81 26.86 18.64
N ALA A 258 4.80 26.86 19.97
CA ALA A 258 3.73 26.24 20.77
C ALA A 258 2.34 26.79 20.40
N GLY A 259 1.33 25.93 20.43
CA GLY A 259 -0.06 26.23 20.08
C GLY A 259 -0.32 26.47 18.59
N GLN A 260 0.72 26.54 17.75
CA GLN A 260 0.61 26.81 16.31
C GLN A 260 0.53 25.53 15.46
N GLY A 261 0.13 24.41 16.06
CA GLY A 261 -0.25 23.18 15.36
C GLY A 261 -1.29 23.45 14.26
N ARG A 262 -1.10 22.85 13.08
CA ARG A 262 -2.05 22.95 11.96
C ARG A 262 -3.35 22.25 12.31
N HIS A 263 -4.46 22.72 11.73
CA HIS A 263 -5.73 22.01 11.81
C HIS A 263 -5.64 20.68 11.05
N ILE A 264 -6.33 19.64 11.53
CA ILE A 264 -6.17 18.27 11.00
C ILE A 264 -6.56 18.16 9.52
N GLU A 265 -7.58 18.91 9.10
CA GLU A 265 -8.07 19.00 7.73
C GLU A 265 -6.95 19.53 6.81
N GLN A 266 -6.41 20.71 7.15
CA GLN A 266 -5.32 21.41 6.45
C GLN A 266 -4.01 20.60 6.42
N TYR A 267 -3.83 19.67 7.36
CA TYR A 267 -2.66 18.80 7.38
C TYR A 267 -2.80 17.64 6.40
N LEU A 268 -3.93 16.95 6.43
CA LEU A 268 -4.22 15.82 5.54
C LEU A 268 -4.31 16.30 4.08
N GLU A 269 -4.90 17.47 3.84
CA GLU A 269 -4.85 18.18 2.55
C GLU A 269 -3.41 18.42 2.09
N SER A 270 -2.52 18.92 2.97
CA SER A 270 -1.11 19.15 2.62
C SER A 270 -0.27 17.88 2.41
N ILE A 271 -0.82 16.69 2.71
CA ILE A 271 -0.21 15.41 2.33
C ILE A 271 -0.71 15.01 0.94
N PHE A 272 -2.02 15.10 0.71
CA PHE A 272 -2.66 14.87 -0.59
C PHE A 272 -2.06 15.74 -1.72
N ASP A 273 -1.74 17.01 -1.43
CA ASP A 273 -1.15 17.93 -2.42
C ASP A 273 0.35 17.66 -2.72
N VAL A 274 1.00 16.73 -2.02
CA VAL A 274 2.47 16.50 -2.07
C VAL A 274 2.86 15.05 -2.36
N VAL A 275 2.08 14.10 -1.86
CA VAL A 275 2.26 12.67 -2.13
C VAL A 275 1.69 12.33 -3.51
N SER A 276 2.22 11.27 -4.11
CA SER A 276 1.68 10.62 -5.32
C SER A 276 2.46 9.32 -5.56
N THR A 277 2.08 8.57 -6.60
CA THR A 277 2.86 7.39 -7.07
C THR A 277 4.32 7.74 -7.37
N ARG A 278 4.61 9.01 -7.70
CA ARG A 278 5.98 9.55 -7.93
C ARG A 278 6.87 9.45 -6.69
N THR A 279 6.29 9.57 -5.49
CA THR A 279 6.99 9.49 -4.19
C THR A 279 7.42 8.07 -3.86
N PHE A 280 6.64 7.06 -4.28
CA PHE A 280 7.01 5.65 -4.20
C PHE A 280 7.96 5.20 -5.32
N ARG A 281 7.97 5.92 -6.45
CA ARG A 281 8.87 5.68 -7.60
C ARG A 281 10.32 6.10 -7.35
N VAL A 282 10.80 5.95 -6.12
CA VAL A 282 12.17 6.23 -5.67
C VAL A 282 12.77 4.94 -5.14
N GLY A 283 13.62 4.29 -5.94
CA GLY A 283 14.33 3.08 -5.56
C GLY A 283 15.26 3.30 -4.36
N PRO A 284 15.48 2.29 -3.51
CA PRO A 284 16.22 2.43 -2.25
C PRO A 284 17.73 2.69 -2.41
N MET A 285 18.25 2.56 -3.63
CA MET A 285 19.64 2.88 -4.00
C MET A 285 19.77 4.17 -4.81
N ASN A 286 18.65 4.83 -5.15
CA ASN A 286 18.67 6.05 -5.94
C ASN A 286 19.34 7.17 -5.12
N PRO A 287 20.23 8.00 -5.71
CA PRO A 287 21.14 8.90 -4.99
C PRO A 287 20.42 10.12 -4.40
N SER A 288 19.57 9.87 -3.42
CA SER A 288 18.67 10.84 -2.80
C SER A 288 19.40 11.75 -1.82
N ARG A 289 19.12 13.05 -1.91
CA ARG A 289 19.73 14.09 -1.05
C ARG A 289 19.14 14.12 0.35
N VAL A 290 18.02 13.41 0.56
CA VAL A 290 17.34 13.25 1.85
C VAL A 290 16.95 11.79 2.05
N THR A 291 16.87 11.36 3.31
CA THR A 291 16.31 10.05 3.68
C THR A 291 14.85 9.97 3.24
N LEU A 292 14.49 8.84 2.60
CA LEU A 292 13.12 8.50 2.21
C LEU A 292 12.23 8.33 3.44
N ASP A 293 10.90 8.29 3.26
CA ASP A 293 9.96 8.00 4.36
C ASP A 293 9.84 6.52 4.70
N THR A 294 10.23 5.67 3.75
CA THR A 294 10.04 4.23 3.78
C THR A 294 11.37 3.50 3.61
N TYR A 295 11.35 2.20 3.91
CA TYR A 295 12.48 1.30 3.67
C TYR A 295 11.99 -0.05 3.12
N PRO A 296 12.78 -0.70 2.24
CA PRO A 296 12.46 -2.03 1.73
C PRO A 296 12.72 -3.09 2.80
N VAL A 297 11.80 -4.06 2.89
CA VAL A 297 11.75 -5.03 4.00
C VAL A 297 12.27 -6.41 3.59
N LYS A 298 12.65 -7.22 4.59
CA LYS A 298 12.85 -8.67 4.41
C LYS A 298 11.55 -9.34 3.95
N MET A 299 11.65 -10.31 3.04
CA MET A 299 10.52 -11.10 2.54
C MET A 299 10.17 -12.21 3.52
N ASN A 300 9.96 -11.84 4.79
CA ASN A 300 9.59 -12.73 5.89
C ASN A 300 8.51 -12.05 6.76
N LYS A 301 8.06 -12.72 7.84
CA LYS A 301 6.97 -12.25 8.71
C LYS A 301 7.29 -11.01 9.55
N ASP A 302 8.56 -10.70 9.74
CA ASP A 302 8.99 -9.55 10.55
C ASP A 302 8.98 -8.27 9.69
N GLY A 303 9.34 -8.41 8.40
CA GLY A 303 9.33 -7.36 7.40
C GLY A 303 7.97 -7.12 6.72
N ILE A 304 7.31 -8.20 6.29
CA ILE A 304 5.98 -8.17 5.65
C ILE A 304 4.94 -8.60 6.68
N LYS A 305 4.27 -7.61 7.26
CA LYS A 305 3.18 -7.76 8.23
C LYS A 305 2.10 -6.70 7.99
N VAL A 306 1.09 -6.67 8.84
CA VAL A 306 0.06 -5.61 8.84
C VAL A 306 0.72 -4.23 8.89
N GLY A 307 0.27 -3.30 8.03
CA GLY A 307 0.86 -1.97 7.87
C GLY A 307 2.05 -1.90 6.90
N THR A 308 2.52 -3.01 6.34
CA THR A 308 3.44 -3.02 5.19
C THR A 308 2.75 -2.38 3.98
N ILE A 309 3.46 -1.49 3.28
CA ILE A 309 3.02 -0.85 2.04
C ILE A 309 3.43 -1.71 0.86
N ILE A 310 2.59 -1.77 -0.17
CA ILE A 310 2.85 -2.46 -1.44
C ILE A 310 2.86 -1.41 -2.56
N HIS A 311 3.94 -1.36 -3.33
CA HIS A 311 4.05 -0.57 -4.57
C HIS A 311 4.09 -1.49 -5.79
N SER A 312 3.08 -1.36 -6.65
CA SER A 312 2.97 -1.99 -7.97
C SER A 312 2.82 -0.92 -9.06
N THR A 313 2.83 -1.26 -10.35
CA THR A 313 2.89 -0.26 -11.43
C THR A 313 1.65 0.63 -11.46
N GLY A 314 1.75 1.83 -10.87
CA GLY A 314 0.66 2.81 -10.81
C GLY A 314 -0.40 2.53 -9.74
N HIS A 315 -0.20 1.58 -8.83
CA HIS A 315 -1.10 1.31 -7.69
C HIS A 315 -0.28 1.10 -6.41
N ILE A 316 -0.68 1.76 -5.32
CA ILE A 316 -0.14 1.58 -3.97
C ILE A 316 -1.24 1.02 -3.06
N GLY A 317 -0.88 0.19 -2.08
CA GLY A 317 -1.83 -0.36 -1.10
C GLY A 317 -1.20 -0.69 0.24
N LEU A 318 -2.03 -1.02 1.24
CA LEU A 318 -1.63 -1.40 2.59
C LEU A 318 -2.01 -2.85 2.91
N VAL A 319 -1.05 -3.63 3.39
CA VAL A 319 -1.28 -4.98 3.95
C VAL A 319 -2.12 -4.87 5.23
N PHE A 320 -3.24 -5.58 5.29
CA PHE A 320 -4.10 -5.65 6.46
C PHE A 320 -4.12 -7.04 7.13
N ASP A 321 -3.70 -8.09 6.41
CA ASP A 321 -3.61 -9.46 6.92
C ASP A 321 -2.51 -10.22 6.15
N VAL A 322 -1.82 -11.14 6.83
CA VAL A 322 -0.90 -12.12 6.23
C VAL A 322 -1.28 -13.47 6.83
N ASP A 323 -2.06 -14.24 6.08
CA ASP A 323 -2.75 -15.40 6.66
C ASP A 323 -1.80 -16.57 6.97
N ARG A 324 -2.33 -17.62 7.62
CA ARG A 324 -1.55 -18.79 8.04
C ARG A 324 -0.88 -19.52 6.87
N ASN A 325 -1.40 -19.38 5.65
CA ASN A 325 -0.86 -19.98 4.43
C ASN A 325 0.24 -19.12 3.79
N GLY A 326 0.46 -17.90 4.27
CA GLY A 326 1.37 -16.92 3.70
C GLY A 326 0.74 -16.03 2.62
N THR A 327 -0.59 -16.06 2.45
CA THR A 327 -1.26 -15.13 1.53
C THR A 327 -1.28 -13.74 2.14
N ILE A 328 -0.74 -12.75 1.43
CA ILE A 328 -0.82 -11.34 1.80
C ILE A 328 -2.16 -10.80 1.30
N HIS A 329 -2.97 -10.23 2.20
CA HIS A 329 -4.22 -9.52 1.88
C HIS A 329 -3.99 -8.01 2.07
N PHE A 330 -4.37 -7.21 1.09
CA PHE A 330 -4.15 -5.76 1.10
C PHE A 330 -5.37 -4.97 0.63
N ILE A 331 -5.46 -3.72 1.06
CA ILE A 331 -6.45 -2.76 0.57
C ILE A 331 -5.76 -1.61 -0.17
N ASP A 332 -6.37 -1.16 -1.26
CA ASP A 332 -6.01 0.06 -1.98
C ASP A 332 -7.23 0.95 -2.22
N ALA A 333 -7.00 2.26 -2.13
CA ALA A 333 -7.97 3.28 -2.47
C ALA A 333 -7.90 3.62 -3.98
N HIS A 334 -8.91 4.32 -4.50
CA HIS A 334 -8.99 4.75 -5.91
C HIS A 334 -9.40 6.23 -5.99
N PRO A 335 -9.18 6.93 -7.11
CA PRO A 335 -9.51 8.36 -7.23
C PRO A 335 -10.99 8.71 -7.01
N ASP A 336 -11.92 7.77 -7.21
CA ASP A 336 -13.34 7.92 -6.85
C ASP A 336 -13.62 7.85 -5.33
N GLY A 337 -12.57 7.67 -4.52
CA GLY A 337 -12.62 7.49 -3.07
C GLY A 337 -13.04 6.09 -2.63
N SER A 338 -13.22 5.14 -3.54
CA SER A 338 -13.53 3.74 -3.21
C SER A 338 -12.33 3.01 -2.59
N LEU A 339 -12.60 1.93 -1.85
CA LEU A 339 -11.61 1.02 -1.29
C LEU A 339 -11.90 -0.42 -1.78
N THR A 340 -10.88 -1.11 -2.27
CA THR A 340 -10.98 -2.53 -2.68
C THR A 340 -9.99 -3.40 -1.92
N TYR A 341 -10.39 -4.61 -1.51
CA TYR A 341 -9.46 -5.62 -1.01
C TYR A 341 -8.94 -6.50 -2.15
N LYS A 342 -7.68 -6.93 -2.04
CA LYS A 342 -6.95 -7.77 -2.98
C LYS A 342 -6.05 -8.76 -2.23
N ILE A 343 -5.56 -9.78 -2.93
CA ILE A 343 -4.49 -10.66 -2.45
C ILE A 343 -3.27 -10.53 -3.35
N ILE A 344 -2.07 -10.79 -2.83
CA ILE A 344 -0.85 -10.79 -3.65
C ILE A 344 -0.74 -12.06 -4.51
N LYS A 345 -0.72 -11.82 -5.81
CA LYS A 345 -0.54 -12.77 -6.93
C LYS A 345 0.18 -12.05 -8.08
N PRO A 346 0.71 -12.75 -9.12
CA PRO A 346 1.47 -12.11 -10.20
C PRO A 346 0.73 -10.98 -10.92
N SER A 347 -0.60 -11.08 -11.09
CA SER A 347 -1.46 -10.04 -11.66
C SER A 347 -1.77 -8.83 -10.76
N THR A 348 -1.18 -8.75 -9.55
CA THR A 348 -1.38 -7.65 -8.57
C THR A 348 -0.08 -7.06 -8.01
N LEU A 349 1.07 -7.64 -8.36
CA LEU A 349 2.38 -7.14 -7.96
C LEU A 349 3.37 -7.38 -9.10
N ASP A 350 3.68 -6.33 -9.85
CA ASP A 350 4.72 -6.40 -10.87
C ASP A 350 6.11 -6.47 -10.24
N ARG A 351 7.07 -7.03 -10.98
CA ARG A 351 8.49 -6.85 -10.71
C ARG A 351 9.10 -5.99 -11.80
N SER A 352 9.86 -4.98 -11.40
CA SER A 352 10.48 -4.01 -12.30
C SER A 352 11.89 -3.67 -11.82
N ARG A 353 12.53 -2.70 -12.47
CA ARG A 353 13.86 -2.17 -12.09
C ARG A 353 13.91 -1.79 -10.60
N PRO A 354 15.00 -2.08 -9.88
CA PRO A 354 15.15 -1.67 -8.48
C PRO A 354 15.00 -0.15 -8.27
N GLU A 355 15.40 0.66 -9.26
CA GLU A 355 15.32 2.12 -9.24
C GLU A 355 13.89 2.67 -9.29
N HIS A 356 12.92 1.86 -9.73
CA HIS A 356 11.50 2.19 -9.63
C HIS A 356 10.92 1.97 -8.23
N GLY A 357 11.61 1.25 -7.35
CA GLY A 357 11.16 1.02 -5.97
C GLY A 357 9.84 0.27 -5.84
N LEU A 358 9.54 -0.71 -6.72
CA LEU A 358 8.37 -1.59 -6.58
C LEU A 358 8.62 -2.66 -5.51
N GLY A 359 7.55 -3.15 -4.87
CA GLY A 359 7.60 -4.21 -3.86
C GLY A 359 7.03 -3.79 -2.50
N PHE A 360 7.56 -4.41 -1.46
CA PHE A 360 7.14 -4.29 -0.06
C PHE A 360 8.00 -3.31 0.72
N TYR A 361 7.34 -2.45 1.50
CA TYR A 361 7.97 -1.38 2.28
C TYR A 361 7.33 -1.25 3.66
N ARG A 362 8.05 -0.69 4.63
CA ARG A 362 7.45 -0.10 5.84
C ARG A 362 7.88 1.35 5.98
N PHE A 363 7.07 2.14 6.69
CA PHE A 363 7.46 3.48 7.13
C PHE A 363 8.64 3.38 8.10
N ARG A 364 9.57 4.33 8.01
CA ARG A 364 10.64 4.50 8.99
C ARG A 364 10.09 5.09 10.27
N ASN A 365 10.64 4.70 11.42
CA ASN A 365 10.33 5.42 12.66
C ASN A 365 10.86 6.84 12.54
N MET A 366 10.02 7.82 12.86
CA MET A 366 10.37 9.25 12.76
C MET A 366 10.62 9.83 14.14
N ARG A 367 11.56 10.78 14.23
CA ARG A 367 12.01 11.39 15.48
C ARG A 367 11.91 12.91 15.43
N ALA A 368 11.43 13.53 16.51
CA ALA A 368 11.51 14.97 16.74
C ALA A 368 12.88 15.31 17.34
N VAL A 369 13.75 15.92 16.53
CA VAL A 369 15.14 16.23 16.90
C VAL A 369 15.32 17.75 17.03
N GLY A 370 15.82 18.18 18.20
CA GLY A 370 15.89 19.59 18.59
C GLY A 370 14.53 20.12 19.06
N GLY A 371 14.33 21.44 18.95
CA GLY A 371 13.11 22.11 19.39
C GLY A 371 13.04 22.32 20.91
N GLN A 372 11.83 22.62 21.38
CA GLN A 372 11.49 22.90 22.78
C GLN A 372 10.17 22.20 23.15
N ARG A 373 9.86 22.12 24.45
CA ARG A 373 8.57 21.66 24.97
C ARG A 373 7.84 22.79 25.69
N ASN A 374 6.53 22.90 25.49
CA ASN A 374 5.68 23.78 26.30
C ASN A 374 5.29 23.10 27.64
N TYR A 375 4.56 23.81 28.52
CA TYR A 375 4.14 23.28 29.82
C TYR A 375 3.27 22.00 29.71
N ASP A 376 2.36 21.97 28.73
CA ASP A 376 1.47 20.83 28.48
C ASP A 376 2.23 19.60 27.92
N GLY A 377 3.47 19.80 27.44
CA GLY A 377 4.32 18.80 26.83
C GLY A 377 4.33 18.79 25.29
N GLU A 378 3.72 19.78 24.62
CA GLU A 378 3.81 19.92 23.14
C GLU A 378 5.25 20.23 22.72
N ILE A 379 5.76 19.47 21.75
CA ILE A 379 7.05 19.70 21.09
C ILE A 379 6.85 20.70 19.95
N PHE A 380 7.66 21.75 19.90
CA PHE A 380 7.67 22.74 18.82
C PHE A 380 9.10 23.11 18.41
N GLY A 381 9.27 23.59 17.17
CA GLY A 381 10.56 24.00 16.62
C GLY A 381 11.56 22.85 16.35
N ALA A 382 11.15 21.60 16.52
CA ALA A 382 11.97 20.42 16.23
C ALA A 382 11.91 20.05 14.74
N ARG A 383 12.96 19.39 14.23
CA ARG A 383 12.95 18.77 12.89
C ARG A 383 12.49 17.32 12.98
N VAL A 384 11.72 16.86 12.00
CA VAL A 384 11.40 15.44 11.82
C VAL A 384 12.58 14.76 11.12
N VAL A 385 13.14 13.72 11.75
CA VAL A 385 14.30 12.95 11.26
C VAL A 385 13.93 11.46 11.22
N PRO A 386 13.93 10.81 10.04
CA PRO A 386 13.70 9.36 9.93
C PRO A 386 14.81 8.50 10.55
N GLU A 387 14.51 7.23 10.78
CA GLU A 387 15.46 6.12 11.01
C GLU A 387 16.39 5.96 9.79
N SER A 388 17.70 5.90 9.99
CA SER A 388 18.69 5.83 8.91
C SER A 388 18.76 4.43 8.29
N ASN A 389 19.44 4.27 7.14
CA ASN A 389 19.66 2.93 6.58
C ASN A 389 20.54 2.09 7.51
N GLU A 390 21.54 2.70 8.14
CA GLU A 390 22.48 2.07 9.06
C GLU A 390 21.76 1.57 10.32
N GLU A 391 20.82 2.35 10.86
CA GLU A 391 19.97 1.95 11.99
C GLU A 391 19.03 0.79 11.63
N LEU A 392 18.44 0.81 10.43
CA LEU A 392 17.57 -0.27 9.91
C LEU A 392 18.34 -1.56 9.56
N ILE A 393 19.60 -1.44 9.13
CA ILE A 393 20.50 -2.57 8.87
C ILE A 393 20.96 -3.18 10.20
N ALA A 394 21.38 -2.36 11.16
CA ALA A 394 21.82 -2.81 12.49
C ALA A 394 20.68 -3.48 13.29
N SER A 395 19.45 -2.98 13.16
CA SER A 395 18.24 -3.62 13.72
C SER A 395 17.70 -4.78 12.87
N GLY A 396 18.32 -5.08 11.72
CA GLY A 396 17.95 -6.20 10.85
C GLY A 396 16.60 -6.04 10.13
N LYS A 397 16.02 -4.84 10.10
CA LYS A 397 14.74 -4.52 9.43
C LYS A 397 14.89 -4.34 7.92
N TYR A 398 15.99 -3.73 7.47
CA TYR A 398 16.28 -3.43 6.07
C TYR A 398 16.58 -4.69 5.25
N SER A 399 16.12 -4.75 3.99
CA SER A 399 16.65 -5.69 3.01
C SER A 399 16.38 -5.24 1.57
N LEU A 400 17.27 -5.62 0.65
CA LEU A 400 17.10 -5.45 -0.80
C LEU A 400 16.61 -6.73 -1.50
N GLU A 401 16.22 -7.77 -0.76
CA GLU A 401 16.09 -9.13 -1.29
C GLU A 401 15.02 -9.33 -2.38
N GLN A 402 13.97 -8.52 -2.35
CA GLN A 402 12.95 -8.43 -3.38
C GLN A 402 13.43 -7.89 -4.74
N TYR A 403 14.61 -7.28 -4.80
CA TYR A 403 15.19 -6.71 -6.03
C TYR A 403 16.08 -7.69 -6.80
N PHE A 404 16.42 -8.85 -6.23
CA PHE A 404 17.27 -9.83 -6.92
C PHE A 404 16.54 -10.53 -8.07
N GLY A 405 17.17 -10.56 -9.24
CA GLY A 405 16.59 -11.13 -10.44
C GLY A 405 17.52 -11.07 -11.65
N ILE A 406 17.00 -11.52 -12.79
CA ILE A 406 17.62 -11.34 -14.10
C ILE A 406 17.66 -9.83 -14.41
N ASN A 407 18.77 -9.34 -14.99
CA ASN A 407 19.05 -7.94 -15.33
C ASN A 407 19.11 -6.95 -14.12
N SER A 408 19.14 -7.45 -12.89
CA SER A 408 19.42 -6.67 -11.68
C SER A 408 20.90 -6.75 -11.32
N MET A 409 21.54 -5.59 -11.11
CA MET A 409 22.93 -5.49 -10.64
C MET A 409 23.06 -5.51 -9.12
N VAL A 410 21.96 -5.46 -8.37
CA VAL A 410 21.98 -5.50 -6.91
C VAL A 410 22.56 -6.84 -6.44
N THR A 411 23.54 -6.80 -5.54
CA THR A 411 24.06 -7.98 -4.84
C THR A 411 23.36 -8.17 -3.49
N PRO A 412 23.06 -9.42 -3.10
CA PRO A 412 22.71 -9.74 -1.72
C PRO A 412 23.72 -9.21 -0.70
N ASP A 413 23.19 -8.71 0.41
CA ASP A 413 23.98 -8.50 1.61
C ASP A 413 24.57 -9.85 2.08
N THR A 414 25.69 -9.76 2.79
CA THR A 414 26.52 -10.82 3.36
C THR A 414 25.78 -11.96 4.06
N SER A 415 24.55 -11.72 4.53
CA SER A 415 23.65 -12.70 5.14
C SER A 415 23.04 -13.71 4.16
N VAL A 416 23.10 -13.47 2.85
CA VAL A 416 22.47 -14.29 1.79
C VAL A 416 23.47 -14.60 0.68
N SER A 417 23.75 -15.89 0.43
CA SER A 417 24.61 -16.29 -0.70
C SER A 417 23.92 -15.98 -2.05
N PRO A 418 24.55 -15.19 -2.95
CA PRO A 418 23.96 -14.86 -4.25
C PRO A 418 23.71 -16.07 -5.14
N VAL A 419 24.52 -17.12 -5.00
CA VAL A 419 24.33 -18.39 -5.72
C VAL A 419 23.13 -19.15 -5.17
N ALA A 420 22.98 -19.23 -3.84
CA ALA A 420 21.84 -19.90 -3.21
C ALA A 420 20.53 -19.16 -3.52
N TRP A 421 20.53 -17.82 -3.47
CA TRP A 421 19.35 -17.00 -3.77
C TRP A 421 18.94 -17.12 -5.25
N LYS A 422 19.89 -16.98 -6.17
CA LYS A 422 19.64 -17.14 -7.61
C LYS A 422 19.18 -18.57 -7.95
N SER A 423 19.70 -19.58 -7.26
CA SER A 423 19.23 -20.96 -7.38
C SER A 423 17.78 -21.12 -6.87
N ALA A 424 17.46 -20.63 -5.67
CA ALA A 424 16.13 -20.72 -5.07
C ALA A 424 15.04 -20.02 -5.93
N PHE A 425 15.33 -18.82 -6.46
CA PHE A 425 14.38 -18.12 -7.32
C PHE A 425 14.23 -18.77 -8.71
N ASN A 426 15.29 -19.36 -9.25
CA ASN A 426 15.22 -20.11 -10.51
C ASN A 426 14.48 -21.46 -10.38
N SER A 427 14.51 -22.10 -9.20
CA SER A 427 13.84 -23.39 -8.96
C SER A 427 12.41 -23.26 -8.44
N THR A 428 12.10 -22.18 -7.71
CA THR A 428 10.81 -22.02 -7.00
C THR A 428 9.94 -20.91 -7.57
N GLY A 429 10.52 -19.83 -8.11
CA GLY A 429 9.80 -18.62 -8.50
C GLY A 429 9.51 -17.66 -7.33
N PHE A 430 9.29 -16.38 -7.64
CA PHE A 430 9.20 -15.30 -6.63
C PHE A 430 8.00 -15.45 -5.67
N PHE A 431 6.82 -15.76 -6.18
CA PHE A 431 5.60 -15.81 -5.38
C PHE A 431 5.52 -17.05 -4.49
N ASP A 432 5.99 -18.19 -4.98
CA ASP A 432 6.08 -19.43 -4.21
C ASP A 432 7.17 -19.35 -3.13
N TYR A 433 8.29 -18.66 -3.40
CA TYR A 433 9.31 -18.34 -2.39
C TYR A 433 8.75 -17.42 -1.29
N LEU A 434 8.10 -16.32 -1.69
CA LEU A 434 7.43 -15.38 -0.78
C LEU A 434 6.39 -16.08 0.11
N GLY A 435 5.51 -16.90 -0.49
CA GLY A 435 4.52 -17.68 0.24
C GLY A 435 5.14 -18.67 1.23
N GLN A 436 6.24 -19.33 0.87
CA GLN A 436 6.95 -20.24 1.78
C GLN A 436 7.55 -19.53 3.00
N ASN A 437 8.14 -18.35 2.83
CA ASN A 437 8.66 -17.54 3.94
C ASN A 437 7.55 -16.96 4.84
N LEU A 438 6.36 -16.68 4.28
CA LEU A 438 5.21 -16.14 5.01
C LEU A 438 4.25 -17.20 5.57
N ARG A 439 4.48 -18.49 5.31
CA ARG A 439 3.66 -19.58 5.82
C ARG A 439 3.86 -19.81 7.33
N GLY A 440 2.85 -20.33 8.02
CA GLY A 440 2.98 -20.77 9.41
C GLY A 440 3.95 -21.94 9.57
N GLN A 441 4.67 -22.01 10.70
CA GLN A 441 5.44 -23.22 11.03
C GLN A 441 4.50 -24.43 11.10
N GLY A 442 4.88 -25.53 10.46
CA GLY A 442 4.07 -26.75 10.37
C GLY A 442 2.80 -26.65 9.50
N VAL A 443 2.48 -25.49 8.92
CA VAL A 443 1.34 -25.35 8.00
C VAL A 443 1.71 -25.99 6.65
N TRP A 444 0.81 -26.84 6.16
CA TRP A 444 0.87 -27.42 4.82
C TRP A 444 -0.12 -26.72 3.90
N ILE A 445 0.29 -26.50 2.66
CA ILE A 445 -0.59 -25.99 1.61
C ILE A 445 -1.12 -27.17 0.80
N GLU A 446 -2.44 -27.30 0.69
CA GLU A 446 -3.03 -28.16 -0.34
C GLU A 446 -2.92 -27.45 -1.69
N ALA A 447 -2.35 -28.14 -2.70
CA ALA A 447 -2.08 -27.59 -4.01
C ALA A 447 -3.37 -27.09 -4.72
N ASP A 448 -4.47 -27.83 -4.56
CA ASP A 448 -5.79 -27.50 -5.07
C ASP A 448 -6.40 -26.28 -4.37
N GLU A 449 -6.38 -26.21 -3.03
CA GLU A 449 -6.84 -25.02 -2.30
C GLU A 449 -6.08 -23.75 -2.71
N ALA A 450 -4.80 -23.85 -3.07
CA ALA A 450 -4.01 -22.73 -3.56
C ALA A 450 -4.48 -22.21 -4.93
N VAL A 451 -4.94 -23.10 -5.81
CA VAL A 451 -5.58 -22.71 -7.09
C VAL A 451 -6.97 -22.11 -6.84
N VAL A 452 -7.76 -22.68 -5.92
CA VAL A 452 -9.09 -22.16 -5.55
C VAL A 452 -9.03 -20.74 -4.98
N ARG A 453 -8.01 -20.40 -4.16
CA ARG A 453 -7.82 -19.02 -3.68
C ARG A 453 -7.63 -18.00 -4.81
N LEU A 454 -7.04 -18.40 -5.94
CA LEU A 454 -6.94 -17.54 -7.13
C LEU A 454 -8.27 -17.43 -7.90
N MET A 455 -9.09 -18.50 -7.92
CA MET A 455 -10.46 -18.45 -8.44
C MET A 455 -11.35 -17.51 -7.61
N ASP A 456 -11.29 -17.58 -6.27
CA ASP A 456 -12.01 -16.68 -5.36
C ASP A 456 -11.58 -15.21 -5.53
N SER A 457 -10.27 -14.97 -5.70
CA SER A 457 -9.75 -13.64 -6.01
C SER A 457 -10.29 -13.11 -7.34
N LEU A 458 -10.36 -13.95 -8.38
CA LEU A 458 -10.92 -13.55 -9.66
C LEU A 458 -12.45 -13.33 -9.58
N CYS A 459 -13.17 -14.13 -8.80
CA CYS A 459 -14.60 -13.89 -8.53
C CYS A 459 -14.82 -12.50 -7.90
N THR A 460 -13.95 -12.12 -6.95
CA THR A 460 -13.98 -10.78 -6.31
C THR A 460 -13.81 -9.66 -7.35
N GLU A 461 -12.88 -9.83 -8.31
CA GLU A 461 -12.69 -8.87 -9.41
C GLU A 461 -13.90 -8.80 -10.36
N MET A 462 -14.50 -9.94 -10.70
CA MET A 462 -15.73 -9.99 -11.49
C MET A 462 -16.91 -9.31 -10.79
N GLN A 463 -17.06 -9.48 -9.47
CA GLN A 463 -18.10 -8.83 -8.65
C GLN A 463 -17.89 -7.32 -8.57
N GLN A 464 -16.65 -6.85 -8.38
CA GLN A 464 -16.35 -5.42 -8.44
C GLN A 464 -16.68 -4.82 -9.81
N ARG A 465 -16.39 -5.54 -10.91
CA ARG A 465 -16.64 -5.08 -12.28
C ARG A 465 -18.12 -4.76 -12.57
N VAL A 466 -19.07 -5.37 -11.86
CA VAL A 466 -20.50 -4.99 -11.99
C VAL A 466 -20.67 -3.50 -11.73
N LYS A 467 -20.10 -2.99 -10.63
CA LYS A 467 -20.17 -1.57 -10.25
C LYS A 467 -19.49 -0.69 -11.30
N ASP A 468 -18.32 -1.11 -11.80
CA ASP A 468 -17.54 -0.35 -12.78
C ASP A 468 -18.24 -0.24 -14.14
N VAL A 469 -18.99 -1.27 -14.55
CA VAL A 469 -19.85 -1.21 -15.74
C VAL A 469 -21.06 -0.31 -15.46
N ASP A 470 -21.72 -0.50 -14.32
CA ASP A 470 -22.92 0.25 -13.94
C ASP A 470 -22.66 1.77 -13.86
N VAL A 471 -21.43 2.22 -13.54
CA VAL A 471 -21.04 3.65 -13.63
C VAL A 471 -21.34 4.24 -15.02
N ALA A 472 -20.97 3.55 -16.10
CA ALA A 472 -21.21 4.02 -17.48
C ALA A 472 -22.70 3.93 -17.85
N ILE A 473 -23.38 2.84 -17.44
CA ILE A 473 -24.79 2.63 -17.75
C ILE A 473 -25.67 3.68 -17.08
N ASN A 474 -25.38 4.01 -15.81
CA ASN A 474 -26.09 5.02 -15.03
C ASN A 474 -25.79 6.45 -15.47
N ALA A 475 -24.56 6.74 -15.92
CA ALA A 475 -24.25 8.00 -16.62
C ALA A 475 -24.96 8.11 -17.99
N GLY A 476 -25.43 6.99 -18.55
CA GLY A 476 -26.12 6.95 -19.83
C GLY A 476 -25.20 6.98 -21.04
N THR A 477 -23.89 6.88 -20.85
CA THR A 477 -22.83 7.00 -21.86
C THR A 477 -23.04 6.14 -23.10
N PRO A 478 -23.57 4.89 -23.04
CA PRO A 478 -23.85 4.13 -24.25
C PRO A 478 -24.86 4.76 -25.21
N ARG A 479 -25.67 5.72 -24.74
CA ARG A 479 -26.62 6.48 -25.58
C ARG A 479 -25.97 7.71 -26.26
N LEU A 480 -24.73 8.03 -25.93
CA LEU A 480 -23.95 9.11 -26.55
C LEU A 480 -23.20 8.56 -27.78
N PRO A 481 -23.01 9.37 -28.84
CA PRO A 481 -22.17 8.97 -29.96
C PRO A 481 -20.75 8.68 -29.48
N HIS A 482 -20.15 7.60 -30.00
CA HIS A 482 -18.72 7.35 -29.80
C HIS A 482 -17.89 8.52 -30.37
N PRO A 483 -16.74 8.84 -29.78
CA PRO A 483 -15.84 9.87 -30.32
C PRO A 483 -15.25 9.44 -31.67
N SER A 484 -14.70 10.39 -32.43
CA SER A 484 -13.98 10.12 -33.69
C SER A 484 -12.63 9.42 -33.49
N ALA A 485 -12.08 9.48 -32.26
CA ALA A 485 -10.88 8.78 -31.84
C ALA A 485 -10.91 8.51 -30.33
N LEU A 486 -10.17 7.51 -29.86
CA LEU A 486 -9.95 7.25 -28.42
C LEU A 486 -8.75 8.08 -27.91
N PRO A 487 -8.63 8.33 -26.59
CA PRO A 487 -7.46 8.99 -26.04
C PRO A 487 -6.13 8.28 -26.38
N VAL A 488 -5.05 9.07 -26.40
CA VAL A 488 -3.64 8.60 -26.54
C VAL A 488 -3.25 7.48 -25.57
N ASN A 489 -3.95 7.39 -24.45
CA ASN A 489 -3.77 6.38 -23.40
C ASN A 489 -5.11 6.08 -22.73
N ILE A 490 -5.73 4.94 -23.04
CA ILE A 490 -7.00 4.52 -22.41
C ILE A 490 -6.84 4.01 -20.96
N PHE A 491 -5.62 3.95 -20.41
CA PHE A 491 -5.34 3.48 -19.04
C PHE A 491 -5.05 4.62 -18.05
N SER A 492 -4.83 5.85 -18.53
CA SER A 492 -4.72 7.08 -17.73
C SER A 492 -4.80 8.30 -18.66
N THR A 493 -5.89 9.07 -18.55
CA THR A 493 -6.24 10.17 -19.45
C THR A 493 -6.93 11.33 -18.72
N ASP A 494 -6.80 12.53 -19.27
CA ASP A 494 -7.56 13.69 -18.80
C ASP A 494 -9.04 13.64 -19.21
N GLU A 495 -9.39 12.84 -20.23
CA GLU A 495 -10.75 12.62 -20.72
C GLU A 495 -11.63 11.91 -19.70
N GLN A 496 -12.59 12.66 -19.15
CA GLN A 496 -13.50 12.23 -18.10
C GLN A 496 -14.16 10.87 -18.37
N THR A 497 -14.84 10.69 -19.51
CA THR A 497 -15.59 9.47 -19.81
C THR A 497 -14.70 8.22 -19.79
N TRP A 498 -13.45 8.36 -20.26
CA TRP A 498 -12.51 7.25 -20.37
C TRP A 498 -11.87 6.89 -19.03
N GLU A 499 -11.35 7.85 -18.28
CA GLU A 499 -10.63 7.62 -17.02
C GLU A 499 -11.48 6.89 -15.97
N GLN A 500 -12.78 7.15 -15.99
CA GLN A 500 -13.70 6.80 -14.91
C GLN A 500 -14.58 5.58 -15.20
N GLN A 501 -15.05 5.48 -16.45
CA GLN A 501 -16.18 4.64 -16.82
C GLN A 501 -15.71 3.45 -17.67
N SER A 502 -14.53 3.56 -18.27
CA SER A 502 -13.86 2.44 -18.93
C SER A 502 -13.27 1.46 -17.91
N SER A 503 -12.91 0.25 -18.36
CA SER A 503 -12.35 -0.79 -17.47
C SER A 503 -11.03 -1.47 -17.93
N PRO A 504 -10.19 -0.93 -18.85
CA PRO A 504 -9.16 -1.70 -19.54
C PRO A 504 -8.09 -2.27 -18.60
N GLY A 505 -7.65 -1.53 -17.59
CA GLY A 505 -6.67 -2.00 -16.60
C GLY A 505 -7.19 -3.14 -15.71
N ARG A 506 -8.48 -3.08 -15.31
CA ARG A 506 -9.11 -4.16 -14.52
C ARG A 506 -9.41 -5.38 -15.39
N ASP A 507 -9.81 -5.16 -16.64
CA ASP A 507 -10.11 -6.24 -17.59
C ASP A 507 -8.84 -7.00 -18.01
N GLY A 508 -7.72 -6.30 -18.18
CA GLY A 508 -6.39 -6.90 -18.32
C GLY A 508 -5.99 -7.76 -17.13
N ARG A 509 -6.19 -7.28 -15.89
CA ARG A 509 -5.91 -8.06 -14.66
C ARG A 509 -6.79 -9.30 -14.50
N MET A 510 -8.06 -9.26 -14.91
CA MET A 510 -8.90 -10.46 -14.95
C MET A 510 -8.35 -11.49 -15.94
N ARG A 511 -7.95 -11.08 -17.16
CA ARG A 511 -7.30 -11.97 -18.15
C ARG A 511 -6.00 -12.57 -17.60
N ALA A 512 -5.17 -11.74 -16.96
CA ALA A 512 -3.92 -12.18 -16.34
C ALA A 512 -4.17 -13.17 -15.19
N SER A 513 -5.23 -12.97 -14.40
CA SER A 513 -5.65 -13.88 -13.33
C SER A 513 -6.03 -15.28 -13.81
N VAL A 514 -6.67 -15.43 -14.99
CA VAL A 514 -6.92 -16.77 -15.56
C VAL A 514 -5.62 -17.50 -15.86
N ASN A 515 -4.61 -16.78 -16.34
CA ASN A 515 -3.28 -17.33 -16.57
C ASN A 515 -2.51 -17.58 -15.27
N ASP A 516 -2.76 -16.83 -14.19
CA ASP A 516 -2.25 -17.14 -12.85
C ASP A 516 -2.85 -18.43 -12.30
N ILE A 517 -4.17 -18.63 -12.44
CA ILE A 517 -4.85 -19.87 -12.06
C ILE A 517 -4.28 -21.07 -12.84
N ALA A 518 -4.08 -20.93 -14.16
CA ALA A 518 -3.51 -21.98 -15.00
C ALA A 518 -2.04 -22.29 -14.66
N ARG A 519 -1.22 -21.26 -14.37
CA ARG A 519 0.17 -21.43 -13.91
C ARG A 519 0.22 -22.07 -12.52
N ALA A 520 -0.63 -21.66 -11.60
CA ALA A 520 -0.70 -22.24 -10.25
C ALA A 520 -1.07 -23.73 -10.31
N ALA A 521 -2.01 -24.12 -11.19
CA ALA A 521 -2.39 -25.51 -11.38
C ALA A 521 -1.17 -26.41 -11.69
N THR A 522 -0.26 -25.99 -12.58
CA THR A 522 0.97 -26.75 -12.86
C THR A 522 2.04 -26.57 -11.79
N ASN A 523 2.26 -25.35 -11.29
CA ASN A 523 3.36 -25.04 -10.37
C ASN A 523 3.16 -25.70 -9.00
N GLN A 524 1.94 -25.64 -8.44
CA GLN A 524 1.67 -26.26 -7.14
C GLN A 524 1.87 -27.78 -7.22
N TRP A 525 1.53 -28.42 -8.34
CA TRP A 525 1.83 -29.85 -8.54
C TRP A 525 3.32 -30.15 -8.62
N ALA A 526 4.11 -29.30 -9.29
CA ALA A 526 5.57 -29.42 -9.27
C ALA A 526 6.13 -29.31 -7.84
N LEU A 527 5.58 -28.41 -7.00
CA LEU A 527 5.95 -28.30 -5.58
C LEU A 527 5.54 -29.53 -4.75
N VAL A 528 4.43 -30.20 -5.07
CA VAL A 528 4.06 -31.51 -4.46
C VAL A 528 5.11 -32.57 -4.82
N LYS A 529 5.52 -32.66 -6.09
CA LYS A 529 6.53 -33.64 -6.55
C LYS A 529 7.92 -33.40 -5.93
N ALA A 530 8.31 -32.15 -5.74
CA ALA A 530 9.65 -31.77 -5.28
C ALA A 530 10.00 -32.24 -3.84
N LYS A 531 9.00 -32.45 -2.98
CA LYS A 531 9.14 -32.70 -1.52
C LYS A 531 9.82 -31.54 -0.77
N GLY A 532 9.66 -31.49 0.56
CA GLY A 532 10.25 -30.44 1.42
C GLY A 532 9.63 -29.04 1.30
N THR A 533 8.97 -28.73 0.19
CA THR A 533 8.28 -27.45 -0.12
C THR A 533 7.17 -27.06 0.87
N GLY A 534 6.63 -28.02 1.64
CA GLY A 534 5.42 -27.84 2.46
C GLY A 534 4.12 -27.71 1.66
N VAL A 535 4.16 -28.02 0.35
CA VAL A 535 2.97 -28.18 -0.49
C VAL A 535 2.67 -29.68 -0.62
N ARG A 536 1.39 -30.06 -0.59
CA ARG A 536 0.94 -31.46 -0.74
C ARG A 536 -0.38 -31.53 -1.52
N PHE A 537 -0.80 -32.74 -1.85
CA PHE A 537 -2.15 -33.01 -2.36
C PHE A 537 -2.63 -34.38 -1.85
N ARG A 538 -3.84 -34.45 -1.30
CA ARG A 538 -4.35 -35.66 -0.63
C ARG A 538 -4.84 -36.74 -1.60
N GLY A 539 -5.23 -36.40 -2.82
CA GLY A 539 -5.70 -37.36 -3.83
C GLY A 539 -4.58 -38.16 -4.53
N GLY A 540 -3.31 -37.92 -4.19
CA GLY A 540 -2.19 -38.83 -4.46
C GLY A 540 -1.63 -38.90 -5.89
N ASN A 541 -2.36 -38.51 -6.94
CA ASN A 541 -1.85 -38.58 -8.33
C ASN A 541 -2.40 -37.46 -9.26
N ASN A 542 -1.74 -37.30 -10.42
CA ASN A 542 -2.03 -36.27 -11.43
C ASN A 542 -3.51 -36.26 -11.88
N VAL A 543 -4.14 -37.43 -12.02
CA VAL A 543 -5.51 -37.58 -12.52
C VAL A 543 -6.51 -37.14 -11.44
N ALA A 544 -6.32 -37.61 -10.20
CA ALA A 544 -7.13 -37.17 -9.06
C ALA A 544 -6.99 -35.67 -8.76
N TYR A 545 -5.81 -35.10 -9.01
CA TYR A 545 -5.55 -33.65 -8.91
C TYR A 545 -6.28 -32.86 -10.01
N ARG A 546 -6.16 -33.30 -11.27
CA ARG A 546 -6.95 -32.74 -12.40
C ARG A 546 -8.45 -32.76 -12.10
N ASP A 547 -8.96 -33.92 -11.70
CA ASP A 547 -10.41 -34.13 -11.51
C ASP A 547 -10.93 -33.39 -10.28
N THR A 548 -10.06 -33.14 -9.30
CA THR A 548 -10.31 -32.19 -8.21
C THR A 548 -10.38 -30.75 -8.71
N LEU A 549 -9.36 -30.23 -9.40
CA LEU A 549 -9.40 -28.85 -9.92
C LEU A 549 -10.61 -28.58 -10.83
N ARG A 550 -11.04 -29.58 -11.63
CA ARG A 550 -12.26 -29.49 -12.44
C ARG A 550 -13.54 -29.56 -11.61
N ARG A 551 -13.54 -30.24 -10.46
CA ARG A 551 -14.66 -30.20 -9.49
C ARG A 551 -14.76 -28.83 -8.85
N GLU A 552 -13.66 -28.31 -8.31
CA GLU A 552 -13.62 -26.97 -7.68
C GLU A 552 -14.09 -25.87 -8.65
N LEU A 553 -13.72 -25.96 -9.93
CA LEU A 553 -14.20 -25.04 -10.97
C LEU A 553 -15.72 -25.10 -11.20
N ARG A 554 -16.35 -26.28 -11.08
CA ARG A 554 -17.82 -26.44 -11.14
C ARG A 554 -18.51 -26.00 -9.84
N GLU A 555 -17.83 -26.10 -8.71
CA GLU A 555 -18.33 -25.53 -7.44
C GLU A 555 -18.26 -24.00 -7.47
N MET A 556 -17.23 -23.42 -8.11
CA MET A 556 -17.11 -21.98 -8.34
C MET A 556 -18.25 -21.40 -9.19
N ASP A 557 -18.80 -22.16 -10.15
CA ASP A 557 -19.97 -21.74 -10.92
C ASP A 557 -21.25 -21.57 -10.07
N ASN A 558 -21.34 -22.27 -8.95
CA ASN A 558 -22.44 -22.12 -8.00
C ASN A 558 -22.15 -21.03 -6.96
N LYS A 559 -20.89 -20.93 -6.50
CA LYS A 559 -20.43 -19.95 -5.51
C LYS A 559 -20.35 -18.52 -6.07
N CYS A 560 -19.97 -18.37 -7.33
CA CYS A 560 -19.70 -17.10 -7.99
C CYS A 560 -20.68 -16.87 -9.14
N GLN A 561 -21.74 -16.12 -8.86
CA GLN A 561 -22.68 -15.63 -9.85
C GLN A 561 -22.61 -14.11 -9.94
N ILE A 562 -22.58 -13.61 -11.18
CA ILE A 562 -22.50 -12.20 -11.55
C ILE A 562 -23.81 -11.83 -12.22
N THR A 563 -24.49 -10.78 -11.76
CA THR A 563 -25.76 -10.34 -12.36
C THR A 563 -25.66 -8.88 -12.76
N TYR A 564 -25.85 -8.58 -14.04
CA TYR A 564 -25.88 -7.23 -14.59
C TYR A 564 -27.27 -6.89 -15.16
N THR A 565 -27.54 -5.60 -15.37
CA THR A 565 -28.79 -5.12 -15.99
C THR A 565 -28.56 -4.85 -17.48
N LYS A 566 -29.37 -5.45 -18.34
CA LYS A 566 -29.31 -5.29 -19.79
C LYS A 566 -29.92 -3.96 -20.24
N SER A 567 -29.66 -3.55 -21.47
CA SER A 567 -30.18 -2.32 -22.08
C SER A 567 -31.71 -2.31 -22.26
N ASP A 568 -32.37 -3.46 -22.13
CA ASP A 568 -33.83 -3.60 -22.06
C ASP A 568 -34.42 -3.62 -20.63
N GLY A 569 -33.58 -3.44 -19.61
CA GLY A 569 -33.96 -3.44 -18.19
C GLY A 569 -34.09 -4.82 -17.56
N ARG A 570 -33.99 -5.92 -18.33
CA ARG A 570 -33.96 -7.27 -17.76
C ARG A 570 -32.60 -7.55 -17.11
N ARG A 571 -32.61 -8.33 -16.02
CA ARG A 571 -31.38 -8.80 -15.39
C ARG A 571 -30.85 -10.04 -16.11
N GLN A 572 -29.55 -10.08 -16.35
CA GLN A 572 -28.83 -11.25 -16.88
C GLN A 572 -27.84 -11.74 -15.83
N THR A 573 -27.86 -13.05 -15.56
CA THR A 573 -26.92 -13.69 -14.63
C THR A 573 -25.94 -14.56 -15.42
N LEU A 574 -24.68 -14.57 -14.97
CA LEU A 574 -23.55 -15.32 -15.52
C LEU A 574 -22.87 -16.05 -14.37
N ARG A 575 -22.47 -17.31 -14.58
CA ARG A 575 -21.59 -18.04 -13.66
C ARG A 575 -20.12 -17.68 -13.94
N PHE A 576 -19.23 -18.07 -13.05
CA PHE A 576 -17.78 -17.88 -13.21
C PHE A 576 -17.27 -18.32 -14.60
N SER A 577 -17.58 -19.54 -15.03
CA SER A 577 -17.19 -20.11 -16.32
C SER A 577 -17.79 -19.38 -17.51
N ASP A 578 -19.03 -18.88 -17.40
CA ASP A 578 -19.66 -18.06 -18.44
C ASP A 578 -18.87 -16.78 -18.66
N VAL A 579 -18.40 -16.12 -17.59
CA VAL A 579 -17.57 -14.92 -17.68
C VAL A 579 -16.18 -15.24 -18.25
N LEU A 580 -15.54 -16.34 -17.81
CA LEU A 580 -14.24 -16.77 -18.36
C LEU A 580 -14.28 -16.92 -19.89
N LEU A 581 -15.30 -17.62 -20.41
CA LEU A 581 -15.50 -17.86 -21.85
C LEU A 581 -15.82 -16.58 -22.64
N ARG A 582 -16.23 -15.50 -21.96
CA ARG A 582 -16.60 -14.20 -22.56
C ARG A 582 -15.49 -13.15 -22.48
N LEU A 583 -14.44 -13.34 -21.67
CA LEU A 583 -13.48 -12.28 -21.32
C LEU A 583 -12.98 -11.48 -22.55
N ASN A 584 -12.60 -12.12 -23.66
CA ASN A 584 -12.10 -11.45 -24.88
C ASN A 584 -13.16 -10.64 -25.65
N LYS A 585 -14.45 -10.95 -25.45
CA LYS A 585 -15.59 -10.18 -25.95
C LYS A 585 -15.99 -9.04 -25.02
N MET A 586 -15.69 -9.13 -23.72
CA MET A 586 -16.06 -8.12 -22.72
C MET A 586 -15.39 -6.77 -23.04
N SER A 587 -16.19 -5.81 -23.47
CA SER A 587 -15.69 -4.47 -23.80
C SER A 587 -15.34 -3.65 -22.57
N PHE A 588 -14.18 -2.99 -22.65
CA PHE A 588 -13.72 -2.02 -21.67
C PHE A 588 -14.29 -0.62 -21.93
N ASP A 589 -14.74 -0.33 -23.15
CA ASP A 589 -15.16 1.00 -23.58
C ASP A 589 -16.54 1.37 -22.99
N PRO A 590 -16.71 2.60 -22.46
CA PRO A 590 -17.92 3.03 -21.76
C PRO A 590 -19.10 3.42 -22.66
N TYR A 591 -18.87 3.64 -23.96
CA TYR A 591 -19.92 3.93 -24.95
C TYR A 591 -20.58 2.64 -25.49
N HIS A 592 -20.06 1.46 -25.16
CA HIS A 592 -20.71 0.19 -25.47
C HIS A 592 -21.80 -0.18 -24.45
N CYS A 593 -22.88 -0.78 -24.94
CA CYS A 593 -23.98 -1.29 -24.12
C CYS A 593 -23.51 -2.34 -23.09
N ALA A 594 -24.28 -2.52 -22.00
CA ALA A 594 -23.96 -3.46 -20.94
C ALA A 594 -23.69 -4.88 -21.47
N GLU A 595 -24.44 -5.30 -22.49
CA GLU A 595 -24.32 -6.58 -23.17
C GLU A 595 -22.96 -6.75 -23.88
N LYS A 596 -22.48 -5.75 -24.63
CA LYS A 596 -21.12 -5.74 -25.20
C LYS A 596 -20.05 -5.69 -24.10
N ARG A 597 -20.27 -4.90 -23.03
CA ARG A 597 -19.35 -4.85 -21.89
C ARG A 597 -19.28 -6.16 -21.10
N TRP A 598 -20.29 -7.03 -21.18
CA TRP A 598 -20.30 -8.40 -20.65
C TRP A 598 -20.15 -9.49 -21.71
N GLY A 599 -19.71 -9.15 -22.92
CA GLY A 599 -19.33 -10.12 -23.96
C GLY A 599 -20.45 -11.01 -24.48
N ALA A 600 -21.69 -10.51 -24.46
CA ALA A 600 -22.91 -11.22 -24.85
C ALA A 600 -22.93 -11.65 -26.34
N SER A 601 -23.83 -12.57 -26.68
CA SER A 601 -24.10 -12.99 -28.06
C SER A 601 -25.54 -13.52 -28.22
N GLY A 602 -26.04 -13.57 -29.45
CA GLY A 602 -27.40 -14.06 -29.75
C GLY A 602 -28.49 -13.17 -29.13
N GLU A 603 -29.56 -13.78 -28.62
CA GLU A 603 -30.70 -13.09 -28.00
C GLU A 603 -30.30 -12.22 -26.78
N GLU A 604 -29.21 -12.54 -26.10
CA GLU A 604 -28.69 -11.70 -25.02
C GLU A 604 -28.19 -10.37 -25.58
N LEU A 605 -27.38 -10.40 -26.64
CA LEU A 605 -26.85 -9.22 -27.32
C LEU A 605 -27.94 -8.45 -28.08
N ALA A 606 -29.01 -9.11 -28.52
CA ALA A 606 -30.11 -8.48 -29.25
C ALA A 606 -30.88 -7.41 -28.47
N SER A 607 -30.73 -7.32 -27.13
CA SER A 607 -31.28 -6.21 -26.35
C SER A 607 -30.39 -4.96 -26.28
N CYS A 608 -29.13 -5.05 -26.73
CA CYS A 608 -28.13 -3.98 -26.69
C CYS A 608 -28.65 -2.66 -27.28
N ARG A 609 -28.46 -1.56 -26.55
CA ARG A 609 -28.79 -0.20 -27.02
C ARG A 609 -27.56 0.71 -26.84
N ASP A 610 -26.73 0.76 -27.87
CA ASP A 610 -25.69 1.79 -28.00
C ASP A 610 -25.69 2.42 -29.40
N THR A 611 -24.79 3.38 -29.63
CA THR A 611 -24.66 4.08 -30.92
C THR A 611 -23.74 3.39 -31.93
N ASP A 612 -22.99 2.35 -31.53
CA ASP A 612 -22.01 1.64 -32.37
C ASP A 612 -22.75 0.60 -33.25
N ARG A 613 -23.56 1.16 -34.16
CA ARG A 613 -24.35 0.43 -35.16
C ARG A 613 -23.42 -0.17 -36.19
N GLY A 614 -23.49 -1.49 -36.37
CA GLY A 614 -22.55 -2.24 -37.21
C GLY A 614 -21.34 -2.80 -36.46
N ASN A 615 -21.18 -2.45 -35.16
CA ASN A 615 -20.07 -2.85 -34.32
C ASN A 615 -18.70 -2.39 -34.83
N GLU A 616 -18.59 -1.19 -35.41
CA GLU A 616 -17.34 -0.67 -36.00
C GLU A 616 -16.27 -0.48 -34.92
N TRP A 617 -16.59 0.26 -33.85
CA TRP A 617 -15.69 0.46 -32.72
C TRP A 617 -15.48 -0.84 -31.94
N TYR A 618 -16.54 -1.60 -31.71
CA TYR A 618 -16.42 -2.90 -31.04
C TYR A 618 -15.53 -3.88 -31.84
N ASN A 619 -15.58 -3.91 -33.16
CA ASN A 619 -14.73 -4.79 -33.96
C ASN A 619 -13.29 -4.29 -34.00
N ALA A 620 -13.05 -2.99 -34.22
CA ALA A 620 -11.71 -2.39 -34.26
C ALA A 620 -10.95 -2.59 -32.93
N GLN A 621 -11.61 -2.39 -31.79
CA GLN A 621 -11.03 -2.59 -30.46
C GLN A 621 -10.74 -4.06 -30.10
N THR A 622 -11.02 -5.04 -30.97
CA THR A 622 -10.81 -6.47 -30.69
C THR A 622 -9.37 -6.77 -30.27
N GLN A 623 -8.37 -6.20 -30.97
CA GLN A 623 -6.99 -6.41 -30.58
C GLN A 623 -6.72 -5.80 -29.21
N MET A 624 -7.06 -4.52 -28.99
CA MET A 624 -6.93 -3.84 -27.68
C MET A 624 -7.54 -4.65 -26.52
N ARG A 625 -8.72 -5.25 -26.72
CA ARG A 625 -9.38 -6.10 -25.70
C ARG A 625 -8.61 -7.38 -25.42
N ASN A 626 -7.94 -7.96 -26.41
CA ASN A 626 -7.24 -9.24 -26.26
C ASN A 626 -5.91 -9.11 -25.49
N TYR A 627 -5.31 -7.92 -25.44
CA TYR A 627 -4.09 -7.69 -24.65
C TYR A 627 -4.36 -7.75 -23.14
N GLN A 628 -3.45 -8.41 -22.43
CA GLN A 628 -3.53 -8.58 -20.97
C GLN A 628 -2.88 -7.41 -20.19
N GLY A 629 -2.13 -6.55 -20.89
CA GLY A 629 -0.96 -5.88 -20.30
C GLY A 629 0.28 -6.82 -20.28
N LYS A 630 1.48 -6.27 -20.10
CA LYS A 630 2.71 -7.07 -20.01
C LYS A 630 2.93 -7.61 -18.60
N VAL A 631 3.35 -8.88 -18.52
CA VAL A 631 3.94 -9.51 -17.33
C VAL A 631 5.24 -10.21 -17.74
N THR A 632 6.23 -9.41 -18.15
CA THR A 632 7.62 -9.82 -18.43
C THR A 632 8.58 -8.71 -17.98
N GLN A 633 9.83 -9.06 -17.69
CA GLN A 633 10.72 -8.27 -16.81
C GLN A 633 11.19 -6.89 -17.35
N ASN A 634 11.07 -6.62 -18.66
CA ASN A 634 11.81 -5.52 -19.30
C ASN A 634 10.97 -4.30 -19.74
N GLU A 635 9.64 -4.38 -19.77
CA GLU A 635 8.82 -3.40 -20.52
C GLU A 635 7.52 -2.96 -19.83
N ARG A 636 7.06 -1.76 -20.20
CA ARG A 636 5.90 -1.08 -19.63
C ARG A 636 4.57 -1.77 -19.98
N LEU A 637 3.57 -1.54 -19.11
CA LEU A 637 2.16 -1.59 -19.44
C LEU A 637 1.78 -0.52 -20.49
N VAL A 638 0.50 -0.60 -20.89
CA VAL A 638 -0.31 0.41 -21.62
C VAL A 638 -0.25 0.28 -23.14
N ILE A 639 -1.44 0.26 -23.75
CA ILE A 639 -1.66 0.57 -25.16
C ILE A 639 -1.45 2.08 -25.32
N ARG A 640 -0.29 2.48 -25.85
CA ARG A 640 0.10 3.89 -26.00
C ARG A 640 -0.03 4.31 -27.45
N SER A 641 -0.44 5.54 -27.68
CA SER A 641 -0.37 6.18 -29.00
C SER A 641 0.23 7.58 -28.90
N THR A 642 0.92 8.01 -29.95
CA THR A 642 1.47 9.37 -30.08
C THR A 642 0.41 10.41 -30.46
N GLN A 643 -0.79 9.97 -30.83
CA GLN A 643 -1.93 10.78 -31.26
C GLN A 643 -3.26 10.09 -30.87
N PRO A 644 -4.43 10.74 -30.99
CA PRO A 644 -5.70 10.06 -30.75
C PRO A 644 -5.90 8.83 -31.64
N ILE A 645 -6.41 7.75 -31.07
CA ILE A 645 -6.51 6.42 -31.68
C ILE A 645 -7.77 6.33 -32.56
N THR A 646 -7.63 6.29 -33.89
CA THR A 646 -8.77 6.14 -34.82
C THR A 646 -9.12 4.67 -35.09
N ILE A 647 -10.31 4.43 -35.68
CA ILE A 647 -10.70 3.10 -36.18
C ILE A 647 -9.68 2.58 -37.20
N ASP A 648 -9.26 3.40 -38.17
CA ASP A 648 -8.29 3.00 -39.20
C ASP A 648 -6.94 2.56 -38.59
N MET A 649 -6.51 3.25 -37.51
CA MET A 649 -5.29 2.89 -36.80
C MET A 649 -5.39 1.53 -36.09
N LEU A 650 -6.60 1.10 -35.71
CA LEU A 650 -6.88 -0.20 -35.07
C LEU A 650 -7.22 -1.33 -36.06
N LEU A 651 -7.63 -1.01 -37.29
CA LEU A 651 -7.87 -2.00 -38.36
C LEU A 651 -6.61 -2.30 -39.18
N SER A 652 -5.63 -1.40 -39.21
CA SER A 652 -4.37 -1.56 -39.93
C SER A 652 -3.36 -2.43 -39.16
N SER A 653 -3.02 -3.60 -39.71
CA SER A 653 -1.96 -4.47 -39.18
C SER A 653 -0.58 -3.81 -39.17
N ALA A 654 -0.34 -2.81 -40.03
CA ALA A 654 0.91 -2.06 -40.06
C ALA A 654 1.15 -1.21 -38.80
N TYR A 655 0.13 -1.00 -37.96
CA TYR A 655 0.23 -0.19 -36.74
C TYR A 655 0.06 -0.98 -35.43
N ILE A 656 -0.01 -2.32 -35.50
CA ILE A 656 -0.28 -3.17 -34.34
C ILE A 656 0.93 -4.03 -33.93
N ASP A 657 1.71 -4.50 -34.91
CA ASP A 657 2.87 -5.39 -34.70
C ASP A 657 4.24 -4.73 -35.02
N GLN A 658 4.32 -3.39 -35.03
CA GLN A 658 5.53 -2.62 -35.39
C GLN A 658 6.00 -1.72 -34.23
N PRO A 659 6.77 -2.24 -33.25
CA PRO A 659 7.01 -1.56 -31.97
C PRO A 659 7.78 -0.23 -32.06
N ASP A 660 8.65 -0.09 -33.06
CA ASP A 660 9.64 0.99 -33.14
C ASP A 660 9.21 2.15 -34.07
N SER A 661 8.06 2.03 -34.75
CA SER A 661 7.61 3.00 -35.75
C SER A 661 6.09 3.18 -35.88
N ALA A 662 5.27 2.34 -35.24
CA ALA A 662 3.82 2.51 -35.27
C ALA A 662 3.35 3.70 -34.41
N PRO A 663 2.31 4.43 -34.83
CA PRO A 663 1.69 5.48 -34.03
C PRO A 663 0.89 4.90 -32.85
N ILE A 664 0.60 3.60 -32.84
CA ILE A 664 0.06 2.85 -31.70
C ILE A 664 1.05 1.73 -31.35
N ASN A 665 1.31 1.51 -30.06
CA ASN A 665 1.98 0.31 -29.58
C ASN A 665 1.02 -0.46 -28.66
N LEU A 666 0.47 -1.58 -29.14
CA LEU A 666 -0.37 -2.49 -28.32
C LEU A 666 0.47 -3.38 -27.38
N GLY A 667 1.79 -3.38 -27.55
CA GLY A 667 2.72 -4.30 -26.93
C GLY A 667 2.67 -5.71 -27.53
N TYR A 668 3.37 -6.64 -26.88
CA TYR A 668 3.26 -8.08 -27.16
C TYR A 668 2.61 -8.77 -25.97
N SER A 669 1.52 -9.50 -26.21
CA SER A 669 0.98 -10.45 -25.24
C SER A 669 0.47 -11.70 -25.97
N ARG A 670 0.61 -12.86 -25.35
CA ARG A 670 -0.09 -14.07 -25.82
C ARG A 670 -1.57 -13.91 -25.51
N ALA A 671 -2.45 -14.39 -26.39
CA ALA A 671 -3.87 -14.46 -26.10
C ALA A 671 -4.09 -15.21 -24.76
N PRO A 672 -4.90 -14.68 -23.82
CA PRO A 672 -5.12 -15.31 -22.54
C PRO A 672 -5.83 -16.67 -22.69
N LEU A 673 -5.65 -17.56 -21.70
CA LEU A 673 -6.41 -18.80 -21.65
C LEU A 673 -7.89 -18.50 -21.41
N MET A 674 -8.73 -18.79 -22.41
CA MET A 674 -10.17 -18.48 -22.39
C MET A 674 -11.05 -19.59 -21.78
N ASN A 675 -10.59 -20.84 -21.82
CA ASN A 675 -11.36 -22.00 -21.39
C ASN A 675 -10.54 -22.80 -20.36
N LEU A 676 -10.76 -22.50 -19.08
CA LEU A 676 -10.03 -23.14 -17.98
C LEU A 676 -10.42 -24.61 -17.81
N ASP A 677 -11.70 -24.98 -17.97
CA ASP A 677 -12.10 -26.39 -17.91
C ASP A 677 -11.52 -27.20 -19.08
N GLY A 678 -11.52 -26.64 -20.28
CA GLY A 678 -10.89 -27.26 -21.46
C GLY A 678 -9.37 -27.42 -21.34
N PHE A 679 -8.68 -26.47 -20.69
CA PHE A 679 -7.27 -26.61 -20.33
C PHE A 679 -7.07 -27.76 -19.34
N LEU A 680 -7.78 -27.74 -18.20
CA LEU A 680 -7.69 -28.78 -17.17
C LEU A 680 -8.10 -30.16 -17.71
N ALA A 681 -9.05 -30.24 -18.64
CA ALA A 681 -9.48 -31.48 -19.27
C ALA A 681 -8.43 -32.08 -20.22
N SER A 682 -7.50 -31.27 -20.75
CA SER A 682 -6.62 -31.67 -21.85
C SER A 682 -5.52 -32.65 -21.44
N ASP A 683 -5.16 -33.56 -22.35
CA ASP A 683 -4.00 -34.44 -22.18
C ASP A 683 -2.70 -33.65 -22.03
N ARG A 684 -2.59 -32.47 -22.67
CA ARG A 684 -1.47 -31.55 -22.52
C ARG A 684 -1.30 -31.07 -21.08
N PHE A 685 -2.39 -30.84 -20.36
CA PHE A 685 -2.33 -30.51 -18.93
C PHE A 685 -1.86 -31.72 -18.11
N LEU A 686 -2.43 -32.92 -18.33
CA LEU A 686 -1.95 -34.15 -17.66
C LEU A 686 -0.46 -34.42 -17.91
N GLN A 687 0.01 -34.22 -19.14
CA GLN A 687 1.42 -34.32 -19.52
C GLN A 687 2.28 -33.29 -18.78
N SER A 688 1.82 -32.04 -18.62
CA SER A 688 2.54 -31.02 -17.83
C SER A 688 2.59 -31.30 -16.31
N LEU A 689 1.83 -32.29 -15.83
CA LEU A 689 1.89 -32.75 -14.45
C LEU A 689 2.87 -33.92 -14.26
N GLN A 690 3.33 -34.58 -15.32
CA GLN A 690 4.31 -35.69 -15.27
C GLN A 690 5.69 -35.17 -14.83
#